data_AF-A0A3D4FBV1-F1
#
_entry.id   AF-A0A3D4FBV1-F1
#
_cell.length_a   1.000
_cell.length_b   1.000
_cell.length_c   1.000
_cell.angle_alpha   90.00
_cell.angle_beta   90.00
_cell.angle_gamma   90.00
#
_symmetry.space_group_name_H-M   'P 1'
#
loop_
_entity.id
_entity.type
_entity.pdbx_description
1 polymer ?
#
loop_
_entity_poly.entity_id
_entity_poly.type
_entity_poly.pdbx_seq_one_letter_code
_entity_poly.pdbx_strand_id
1 'polypeptide(L)'
;MPKSWAHYEGLYRHEDRVIFAYTVGSTRVLEYPSLIETGNTRVISRLLEIQAHDEPLWVTVADLTASLESIHEQEWLLGGARIGLGQAPTQTQWVQEGGQLRLQLPPATRAYQVEVVFSKRDEPLPSNLPRRDQSLQEWTHGGSVRWPEVLVTRGELASEDAEAAYVMDRLTLPDNNPYGLELRIGGFDFFSDPTTAAICTWDGDVWIVSGIDADLDTLEWKRFASGIHEPLGLKIVEDRIYTVSDDQITRFHDFNEDGEADFYENFNNDWELTSGFHAFLFDLHTDPEGNFLFAFGSPVRGGGRSFERMSAHHGSVLKVSADGSTLTRYASGLRAPNGIGVSPDGQVTTGDNEGTFVPRCPINWVEPDDFLGVVDSYENRDRLRTTATVEERRGGREPAWDRSEEPKPLAWLPKGVDNSGGGQAWVTSDRWGPLQGQMLHGSYGQSSLYLVLKEKVESQMQGGVVKLPLRPTSSVMRMRFNQEDGQLYLSGLKGWQSNAGRNGGLDRVRYTGKPLAMPNELHVTPDGLRVSFTQALDPGQAQDIERFSLRASDILWDQAYGSSEYLLGQRELAPDQKQTGWSSFSILKSELLEDGRSIRLTIEDWQPAHMLELNVDVTTRAGQPIRTQIHHTVHVIPESGKDL
;
A
#
# COMPACT_ATOMS: atom_id res chain seq x y z
N MET A 1 -16.55 -17.01 2.38
CA MET A 1 -17.86 -17.59 2.78
C MET A 1 -18.43 -16.73 3.91
N PRO A 2 -19.73 -16.77 4.25
CA PRO A 2 -20.21 -16.11 5.46
C PRO A 2 -19.44 -16.63 6.69
N LYS A 3 -18.94 -15.72 7.55
CA LYS A 3 -18.16 -16.10 8.75
C LYS A 3 -18.92 -17.06 9.67
N SER A 4 -20.25 -16.99 9.68
CA SER A 4 -21.16 -17.91 10.41
C SER A 4 -21.26 -19.32 9.83
N TRP A 5 -20.72 -19.58 8.64
CA TRP A 5 -20.64 -20.93 8.05
C TRP A 5 -19.25 -21.51 8.26
N ALA A 6 -18.22 -20.73 7.94
CA ALA A 6 -16.84 -21.02 8.30
C ALA A 6 -16.04 -19.72 8.32
N HIS A 7 -15.14 -19.59 9.30
CA HIS A 7 -14.27 -18.43 9.48
C HIS A 7 -12.82 -18.91 9.66
N TYR A 8 -11.91 -18.41 8.82
CA TYR A 8 -10.49 -18.66 9.00
C TYR A 8 -9.96 -17.73 10.10
N GLU A 9 -9.39 -18.28 11.17
CA GLU A 9 -8.87 -17.51 12.31
C GLU A 9 -7.38 -17.15 12.12
N GLY A 10 -6.64 -17.92 11.32
CA GLY A 10 -5.21 -17.73 11.09
C GLY A 10 -4.43 -19.05 11.07
N LEU A 11 -3.10 -18.94 11.15
CA LEU A 11 -2.22 -20.10 11.28
C LEU A 11 -1.24 -19.95 12.46
N TYR A 12 -0.97 -21.06 13.12
CA TYR A 12 0.06 -21.19 14.14
C TYR A 12 1.34 -21.79 13.53
N ARG A 13 2.49 -21.36 14.04
CA ARG A 13 3.82 -21.93 13.79
C ARG A 13 4.28 -22.70 15.02
N HIS A 14 4.84 -23.89 14.82
CA HIS A 14 5.49 -24.66 15.89
C HIS A 14 6.60 -25.54 15.28
N GLU A 15 7.86 -25.10 15.44
CA GLU A 15 9.03 -25.67 14.75
C GLU A 15 8.87 -25.60 13.21
N ASP A 16 8.77 -26.76 12.53
CA ASP A 16 8.51 -26.89 11.09
C ASP A 16 7.00 -27.02 10.76
N ARG A 17 6.14 -27.09 11.77
CA ARG A 17 4.69 -27.31 11.61
C ARG A 17 3.95 -26.00 11.36
N VAL A 18 2.88 -26.10 10.57
CA VAL A 18 1.86 -25.07 10.37
C VAL A 18 0.53 -25.67 10.76
N ILE A 19 -0.18 -25.04 11.69
CA ILE A 19 -1.49 -25.49 12.16
C ILE A 19 -2.50 -24.41 11.82
N PHE A 20 -3.37 -24.67 10.83
CA PHE A 20 -4.46 -23.77 10.48
C PHE A 20 -5.53 -23.80 11.57
N ALA A 21 -6.10 -22.65 11.91
CA ALA A 21 -7.22 -22.53 12.81
C ALA A 21 -8.41 -21.88 12.10
N TYR A 22 -9.58 -22.48 12.27
CA TYR A 22 -10.82 -21.99 11.69
C TYR A 22 -12.03 -22.51 12.46
N THR A 23 -13.19 -21.89 12.26
CA THR A 23 -14.47 -22.43 12.70
C THR A 23 -15.27 -23.03 11.55
N VAL A 24 -16.12 -23.99 11.86
CA VAL A 24 -17.23 -24.45 11.02
C VAL A 24 -18.52 -24.32 11.84
N GLY A 25 -19.38 -23.38 11.47
CA GLY A 25 -20.39 -22.83 12.39
C GLY A 25 -19.70 -22.24 13.62
N SER A 26 -20.10 -22.71 14.81
CA SER A 26 -19.45 -22.40 16.09
C SER A 26 -18.36 -23.41 16.49
N THR A 27 -18.10 -24.45 15.69
CA THR A 27 -17.15 -25.51 16.05
C THR A 27 -15.75 -25.12 15.64
N ARG A 28 -14.82 -24.96 16.59
CA ARG A 28 -13.41 -24.72 16.28
C ARG A 28 -12.74 -25.99 15.77
N VAL A 29 -11.91 -25.83 14.74
CA VAL A 29 -11.10 -26.87 14.12
C VAL A 29 -9.66 -26.39 14.03
N LEU A 30 -8.72 -27.25 14.40
CA LEU A 30 -7.30 -27.12 14.08
C LEU A 30 -6.96 -28.11 12.98
N GLU A 31 -6.18 -27.70 11.98
CA GLU A 31 -5.74 -28.59 10.89
C GLU A 31 -4.23 -28.53 10.70
N TYR A 32 -3.59 -29.70 10.76
CA TYR A 32 -2.17 -29.90 10.47
C TYR A 32 -2.00 -30.68 9.15
N PRO A 33 -1.67 -29.99 8.03
CA PRO A 33 -1.21 -30.66 6.81
C PRO A 33 0.24 -31.12 6.97
N SER A 34 0.59 -32.27 6.39
CA SER A 34 1.93 -32.85 6.52
C SER A 34 2.26 -33.82 5.40
N LEU A 35 3.56 -34.05 5.17
CA LEU A 35 4.05 -35.13 4.32
C LEU A 35 4.55 -36.28 5.20
N ILE A 36 3.98 -37.46 5.04
CA ILE A 36 4.42 -38.70 5.67
C ILE A 36 5.19 -39.51 4.63
N GLU A 37 6.48 -39.75 4.88
CA GLU A 37 7.29 -40.68 4.09
C GLU A 37 7.35 -42.03 4.79
N THR A 38 6.99 -43.12 4.09
CA THR A 38 7.03 -44.48 4.63
C THR A 38 7.58 -45.43 3.59
N GLY A 39 8.84 -45.84 3.76
CA GLY A 39 9.59 -46.55 2.73
C GLY A 39 9.75 -45.68 1.48
N ASN A 40 9.23 -46.15 0.34
CA ASN A 40 9.24 -45.39 -0.92
C ASN A 40 7.93 -44.63 -1.19
N THR A 41 6.91 -44.78 -0.33
CA THR A 41 5.59 -44.17 -0.51
C THR A 41 5.55 -42.78 0.12
N ARG A 42 4.97 -41.81 -0.58
CA ARG A 42 4.71 -40.45 -0.08
C ARG A 42 3.22 -40.23 0.10
N VAL A 43 2.83 -39.88 1.33
CA VAL A 43 1.43 -39.65 1.70
C VAL A 43 1.28 -38.20 2.19
N ILE A 44 0.44 -37.42 1.53
CA ILE A 44 -0.03 -36.15 2.08
C ILE A 44 -1.10 -36.47 3.12
N SER A 45 -0.91 -36.04 4.35
CA SER A 45 -1.87 -36.17 5.44
C SER A 45 -2.47 -34.80 5.78
N ARG A 46 -3.79 -34.76 5.98
CA ARG A 46 -4.50 -33.65 6.64
C ARG A 46 -5.06 -34.20 7.95
N LEU A 47 -4.46 -33.83 9.08
CA LEU A 47 -4.96 -34.15 10.41
C LEU A 47 -5.82 -33.00 10.92
N LEU A 48 -7.12 -33.25 11.13
CA LEU A 48 -8.08 -32.31 11.70
C LEU A 48 -8.32 -32.69 13.17
N GLU A 49 -8.15 -31.75 14.08
CA GLU A 49 -8.66 -31.82 15.46
C GLU A 49 -9.90 -30.94 15.58
N ILE A 50 -11.03 -31.57 15.91
CA ILE A 50 -12.35 -30.96 15.87
C ILE A 50 -12.88 -30.92 17.30
N GLN A 51 -13.27 -29.74 17.77
CA GLN A 51 -13.85 -29.55 19.10
C GLN A 51 -15.24 -30.16 19.22
N ALA A 52 -15.77 -30.22 20.45
CA ALA A 52 -17.10 -30.75 20.72
C ALA A 52 -18.20 -30.00 19.93
N HIS A 53 -19.18 -30.73 19.41
CA HIS A 53 -20.28 -30.23 18.59
C HIS A 53 -21.47 -31.19 18.56
N ASP A 54 -22.67 -30.64 18.38
CA ASP A 54 -23.94 -31.36 18.54
C ASP A 54 -24.53 -31.90 17.21
N GLU A 55 -24.07 -31.40 16.06
CA GLU A 55 -24.62 -31.71 14.73
C GLU A 55 -23.55 -32.29 13.77
N PRO A 56 -23.87 -33.26 12.88
CA PRO A 56 -22.89 -33.89 12.02
C PRO A 56 -22.14 -32.89 11.11
N LEU A 57 -20.80 -32.92 11.16
CA LEU A 57 -19.95 -32.11 10.31
C LEU A 57 -19.56 -32.83 9.02
N TRP A 58 -19.18 -32.06 8.01
CA TRP A 58 -18.89 -32.55 6.67
C TRP A 58 -17.54 -32.03 6.16
N VAL A 59 -16.66 -32.93 5.75
CA VAL A 59 -15.43 -32.59 5.03
C VAL A 59 -15.65 -32.91 3.55
N THR A 60 -15.68 -31.90 2.69
CA THR A 60 -15.59 -32.12 1.24
C THR A 60 -14.15 -32.51 0.90
N VAL A 61 -13.97 -33.72 0.39
CA VAL A 61 -12.64 -34.29 0.12
C VAL A 61 -12.24 -34.11 -1.35
N ALA A 62 -13.20 -34.27 -2.28
CA ALA A 62 -12.96 -33.97 -3.69
C ALA A 62 -14.26 -33.80 -4.51
N ASP A 63 -14.19 -33.01 -5.58
CA ASP A 63 -15.20 -33.00 -6.65
C ASP A 63 -15.00 -34.20 -7.58
N LEU A 64 -16.10 -34.90 -7.91
CA LEU A 64 -16.10 -36.09 -8.77
C LEU A 64 -16.01 -35.72 -10.26
N THR A 65 -14.83 -35.21 -10.64
CA THR A 65 -14.47 -34.88 -12.03
C THR A 65 -14.17 -36.11 -12.90
N ALA A 66 -14.05 -37.28 -12.28
CA ALA A 66 -13.88 -38.58 -12.92
C ALA A 66 -14.65 -39.66 -12.15
N SER A 67 -14.78 -40.86 -12.72
CA SER A 67 -15.34 -42.02 -12.03
C SER A 67 -14.56 -42.32 -10.75
N LEU A 68 -15.27 -42.45 -9.63
CA LEU A 68 -14.70 -42.91 -8.36
C LEU A 68 -14.68 -44.45 -8.35
N GLU A 69 -13.53 -45.03 -8.02
CA GLU A 69 -13.38 -46.47 -7.84
C GLU A 69 -13.12 -46.76 -6.35
N SER A 70 -13.93 -47.62 -5.72
CA SER A 70 -13.63 -48.15 -4.39
C SER A 70 -12.61 -49.28 -4.51
N ILE A 71 -11.60 -49.29 -3.64
CA ILE A 71 -10.71 -50.45 -3.45
C ILE A 71 -11.26 -51.36 -2.35
N HIS A 72 -11.65 -50.75 -1.24
CA HIS A 72 -12.39 -51.36 -0.12
C HIS A 72 -13.15 -50.26 0.63
N GLU A 73 -13.83 -50.63 1.73
CA GLU A 73 -14.76 -49.75 2.48
C GLU A 73 -14.19 -48.39 2.96
N GLN A 74 -12.86 -48.21 2.96
CA GLN A 74 -12.18 -47.02 3.47
C GLN A 74 -11.20 -46.38 2.47
N GLU A 75 -11.02 -46.96 1.27
CA GLU A 75 -10.09 -46.46 0.25
C GLU A 75 -10.76 -46.23 -1.11
N TRP A 76 -10.47 -45.07 -1.70
CA TRP A 76 -11.01 -44.60 -2.98
C TRP A 76 -9.91 -44.17 -3.94
N LEU A 77 -10.13 -44.36 -5.24
CA LEU A 77 -9.32 -43.80 -6.31
C LEU A 77 -10.12 -42.74 -7.07
N LEU A 78 -9.51 -41.56 -7.25
CA LEU A 78 -10.07 -40.46 -8.02
C LEU A 78 -8.99 -39.86 -8.92
N GLY A 79 -9.13 -40.03 -10.24
CA GLY A 79 -8.12 -39.60 -11.19
C GLY A 79 -6.74 -40.21 -10.87
N GLY A 80 -5.74 -39.35 -10.66
CA GLY A 80 -4.37 -39.74 -10.30
C GLY A 80 -4.10 -39.94 -8.80
N ALA A 81 -5.11 -39.75 -7.93
CA ALA A 81 -4.97 -39.85 -6.48
C ALA A 81 -5.62 -41.12 -5.91
N ARG A 82 -5.04 -41.63 -4.83
CA ARG A 82 -5.65 -42.55 -3.87
C ARG A 82 -5.96 -41.79 -2.59
N ILE A 83 -7.13 -42.02 -2.02
CA ILE A 83 -7.70 -41.30 -0.88
C ILE A 83 -8.10 -42.33 0.18
N GLY A 84 -7.80 -42.08 1.44
CA GLY A 84 -8.25 -42.92 2.56
C GLY A 84 -8.24 -42.18 3.90
N LEU A 85 -8.37 -42.94 4.99
CA LEU A 85 -8.33 -42.44 6.36
C LEU A 85 -7.14 -43.03 7.12
N GLY A 86 -6.35 -42.18 7.78
CA GLY A 86 -5.30 -42.61 8.72
C GLY A 86 -5.87 -42.92 10.11
N GLN A 87 -6.79 -42.06 10.59
CA GLN A 87 -7.58 -42.26 11.80
C GLN A 87 -8.93 -41.54 11.69
N ALA A 88 -9.99 -42.10 12.27
CA ALA A 88 -11.31 -41.47 12.36
C ALA A 88 -12.17 -42.11 13.47
N PRO A 89 -13.20 -41.42 14.00
CA PRO A 89 -14.25 -42.04 14.80
C PRO A 89 -14.96 -43.20 14.09
N THR A 90 -15.40 -44.21 14.84
CA THR A 90 -16.06 -45.41 14.29
C THR A 90 -17.37 -45.14 13.54
N GLN A 91 -17.98 -43.98 13.75
CA GLN A 91 -19.22 -43.56 13.09
C GLN A 91 -18.99 -42.63 11.88
N THR A 92 -17.74 -42.37 11.50
CA THR A 92 -17.41 -41.61 10.29
C THR A 92 -17.79 -42.39 9.03
N GLN A 93 -18.41 -41.71 8.05
CA GLN A 93 -18.94 -42.33 6.84
C GLN A 93 -18.52 -41.59 5.57
N TRP A 94 -18.12 -42.34 4.55
CA TRP A 94 -17.94 -41.80 3.19
C TRP A 94 -19.31 -41.64 2.52
N VAL A 95 -19.55 -40.47 1.93
CA VAL A 95 -20.82 -40.14 1.27
C VAL A 95 -20.53 -39.55 -0.11
N GLN A 96 -21.18 -40.08 -1.14
CA GLN A 96 -21.24 -39.46 -2.46
C GLN A 96 -22.54 -38.66 -2.58
N GLU A 97 -22.44 -37.34 -2.69
CA GLU A 97 -23.61 -36.47 -2.87
C GLU A 97 -23.23 -35.23 -3.69
N GLY A 98 -24.15 -34.74 -4.53
CA GLY A 98 -23.96 -33.48 -5.25
C GLY A 98 -22.78 -33.45 -6.23
N GLY A 99 -22.30 -34.61 -6.67
CA GLY A 99 -21.08 -34.72 -7.48
C GLY A 99 -19.78 -34.60 -6.68
N GLN A 100 -19.81 -34.82 -5.36
CA GLN A 100 -18.64 -34.74 -4.48
C GLN A 100 -18.45 -36.03 -3.68
N LEU A 101 -17.20 -36.35 -3.37
CA LEU A 101 -16.83 -37.28 -2.30
C LEU A 101 -16.70 -36.47 -1.00
N ARG A 102 -17.54 -36.79 -0.02
CA ARG A 102 -17.56 -36.15 1.30
C ARG A 102 -17.35 -37.18 2.40
N LEU A 103 -16.84 -36.70 3.53
CA LEU A 103 -16.71 -37.46 4.76
C LEU A 103 -17.67 -36.87 5.79
N GLN A 104 -18.67 -37.64 6.22
CA GLN A 104 -19.57 -37.28 7.32
C GLN A 104 -18.90 -37.64 8.65
N LEU A 105 -18.90 -36.70 9.58
CA LEU A 105 -18.31 -36.82 10.90
C LEU A 105 -19.42 -36.79 11.98
N PRO A 106 -19.34 -37.67 13.00
CA PRO A 106 -20.38 -37.77 14.02
C PRO A 106 -20.28 -36.62 15.05
N PRO A 107 -21.42 -36.16 15.62
CA PRO A 107 -21.44 -35.32 16.81
C PRO A 107 -20.63 -35.92 17.96
N ALA A 108 -20.01 -35.06 18.78
CA ALA A 108 -19.24 -35.50 19.93
C ALA A 108 -19.23 -34.47 21.07
N THR A 109 -19.32 -34.97 22.30
CA THR A 109 -19.25 -34.17 23.55
C THR A 109 -17.82 -33.86 24.00
N ARG A 110 -16.81 -34.24 23.21
CA ARG A 110 -15.38 -33.97 23.44
C ARG A 110 -14.67 -33.85 22.10
N ALA A 111 -13.51 -33.19 22.10
CA ALA A 111 -12.67 -33.12 20.92
C ALA A 111 -12.25 -34.52 20.44
N TYR A 112 -12.13 -34.67 19.12
CA TYR A 112 -11.58 -35.85 18.47
C TYR A 112 -10.81 -35.46 17.20
N GLN A 113 -10.10 -36.43 16.65
CA GLN A 113 -9.29 -36.23 15.45
C GLN A 113 -9.71 -37.11 14.29
N VAL A 114 -9.52 -36.59 13.08
CA VAL A 114 -9.73 -37.26 11.79
C VAL A 114 -8.52 -36.98 10.91
N GLU A 115 -7.93 -38.00 10.32
CA GLU A 115 -6.82 -37.86 9.38
C GLU A 115 -7.24 -38.36 8.00
N VAL A 116 -7.29 -37.45 7.03
CA VAL A 116 -7.55 -37.78 5.61
C VAL A 116 -6.22 -37.84 4.89
N VAL A 117 -5.97 -38.93 4.17
CA VAL A 117 -4.68 -39.21 3.54
C VAL A 117 -4.79 -39.37 2.03
N PHE A 118 -3.76 -38.89 1.33
CA PHE A 118 -3.68 -38.87 -0.13
C PHE A 118 -2.31 -39.43 -0.58
N SER A 119 -2.31 -40.41 -1.48
CA SER A 119 -1.11 -40.90 -2.19
C SER A 119 -1.35 -40.91 -3.70
N LYS A 120 -0.34 -41.27 -4.50
CA LYS A 120 -0.56 -41.54 -5.93
C LYS A 120 -1.47 -42.77 -6.09
N ARG A 121 -2.26 -42.79 -7.16
CA ARG A 121 -3.20 -43.89 -7.50
C ARG A 121 -2.60 -45.30 -7.33
N ASP A 122 -1.39 -45.46 -7.84
CA ASP A 122 -0.61 -46.71 -7.90
C ASP A 122 0.22 -46.98 -6.64
N GLU A 123 0.41 -46.01 -5.75
CA GLU A 123 1.06 -46.17 -4.45
C GLU A 123 0.01 -46.51 -3.38
N PRO A 124 -0.02 -47.75 -2.83
CA PRO A 124 -0.95 -48.11 -1.78
C PRO A 124 -0.68 -47.31 -0.49
N LEU A 125 -1.73 -47.01 0.28
CA LEU A 125 -1.56 -46.40 1.58
C LEU A 125 -0.82 -47.38 2.52
N PRO A 126 0.14 -46.91 3.34
CA PRO A 126 0.78 -47.76 4.33
C PRO A 126 -0.25 -48.30 5.34
N SER A 127 -0.22 -49.60 5.61
CA SER A 127 -1.10 -50.24 6.61
C SER A 127 -0.76 -49.87 8.07
N ASN A 128 0.30 -49.09 8.27
CA ASN A 128 0.86 -48.71 9.56
C ASN A 128 1.19 -47.20 9.62
N LEU A 129 0.29 -46.35 9.10
CA LEU A 129 0.42 -44.90 9.26
C LEU A 129 0.64 -44.52 10.74
N PRO A 130 1.58 -43.61 11.06
CA PRO A 130 1.86 -43.23 12.44
C PRO A 130 0.63 -42.59 13.09
N ARG A 131 0.09 -43.21 14.14
CA ARG A 131 -1.02 -42.64 14.88
C ARG A 131 -0.58 -41.38 15.62
N ARG A 132 -1.33 -40.30 15.46
CA ARG A 132 -1.04 -38.99 16.04
C ARG A 132 -2.03 -38.73 17.17
N ASP A 133 -1.76 -39.31 18.35
CA ASP A 133 -2.65 -39.19 19.51
C ASP A 133 -2.44 -37.89 20.33
N GLN A 134 -1.45 -37.05 19.97
CA GLN A 134 -1.16 -35.76 20.59
C GLN A 134 -2.17 -34.70 20.14
N SER A 135 -2.58 -33.79 21.03
CA SER A 135 -3.49 -32.71 20.65
C SER A 135 -2.76 -31.63 19.84
N LEU A 136 -3.39 -31.14 18.77
CA LEU A 136 -2.88 -30.01 17.98
C LEU A 136 -2.80 -28.71 18.79
N GLN A 137 -3.54 -28.59 19.89
CA GLN A 137 -3.46 -27.45 20.83
C GLN A 137 -2.11 -27.38 21.55
N GLU A 138 -1.36 -28.49 21.65
CA GLU A 138 0.00 -28.45 22.21
C GLU A 138 0.97 -27.69 21.29
N TRP A 139 0.60 -27.47 20.02
CA TRP A 139 1.38 -26.75 19.01
C TRP A 139 0.83 -25.34 18.71
N THR A 140 -0.03 -24.78 19.58
CA THR A 140 -0.59 -23.41 19.43
C THR A 140 0.00 -22.37 20.39
N HIS A 141 1.13 -22.69 21.04
CA HIS A 141 1.75 -21.88 22.10
C HIS A 141 3.22 -21.53 21.79
N GLY A 142 3.54 -21.45 20.50
CA GLY A 142 4.89 -21.27 19.99
C GLY A 142 5.77 -22.51 20.03
N GLY A 143 6.90 -22.42 19.32
CA GLY A 143 7.86 -23.52 19.16
C GLY A 143 9.22 -23.22 19.77
N SER A 144 10.27 -23.79 19.18
CA SER A 144 11.63 -23.25 19.33
C SER A 144 11.92 -22.24 18.22
N VAL A 145 12.54 -21.11 18.59
CA VAL A 145 13.20 -20.13 17.70
C VAL A 145 13.74 -20.75 16.40
N ARG A 146 13.27 -20.23 15.25
CA ARG A 146 13.54 -20.77 13.91
C ARG A 146 14.61 -19.97 13.16
N TRP A 147 14.81 -18.73 13.56
CA TRP A 147 15.76 -17.76 13.00
C TRP A 147 16.65 -17.18 14.12
N PRO A 148 17.50 -18.00 14.77
CA PRO A 148 18.29 -17.59 15.95
C PRO A 148 19.31 -16.49 15.65
N GLU A 149 19.59 -16.18 14.39
CA GLU A 149 20.53 -15.15 13.98
C GLU A 149 19.98 -13.73 14.19
N VAL A 150 20.69 -12.95 15.01
CA VAL A 150 20.62 -11.48 15.02
C VAL A 150 21.71 -10.94 14.11
N LEU A 151 21.33 -10.17 13.09
CA LEU A 151 22.24 -9.63 12.09
C LEU A 151 22.58 -8.19 12.45
N VAL A 152 23.87 -7.88 12.57
CA VAL A 152 24.32 -6.53 12.94
C VAL A 152 24.75 -5.76 11.70
N THR A 153 24.20 -4.56 11.53
CA THR A 153 24.66 -3.57 10.55
C THR A 153 25.03 -2.26 11.26
N ARG A 154 25.50 -1.26 10.50
CA ARG A 154 25.88 0.07 11.02
C ARG A 154 25.37 1.14 10.09
N GLY A 155 24.65 2.11 10.62
CA GLY A 155 24.15 3.24 9.85
C GLY A 155 25.27 4.10 9.28
N GLU A 156 24.95 4.83 8.21
CA GLU A 156 25.82 5.82 7.60
C GLU A 156 25.22 7.20 7.87
N LEU A 157 25.67 7.88 8.92
CA LEU A 157 25.32 9.28 9.16
C LEU A 157 25.78 10.12 7.97
N ALA A 158 24.92 11.02 7.50
CA ALA A 158 25.32 12.00 6.51
C ALA A 158 26.32 12.99 7.13
N SER A 159 27.40 13.27 6.40
CA SER A 159 28.30 14.38 6.74
C SER A 159 27.50 15.68 6.79
N GLU A 160 27.55 16.39 7.91
CA GLU A 160 26.91 17.69 8.03
C GLU A 160 27.62 18.70 7.12
N ASP A 161 27.05 18.91 5.92
CA ASP A 161 27.27 20.15 5.19
C ASP A 161 26.77 21.28 6.10
N ALA A 162 27.68 22.19 6.47
CA ALA A 162 27.46 23.20 7.48
C ALA A 162 26.27 24.13 7.16
N GLU A 163 25.81 24.18 5.90
CA GLU A 163 24.70 25.04 5.47
C GLU A 163 23.42 24.26 5.07
N ALA A 164 23.44 22.92 5.08
CA ALA A 164 22.28 22.11 4.68
C ALA A 164 21.24 22.00 5.80
N ALA A 165 20.00 22.43 5.53
CA ALA A 165 18.87 22.36 6.48
C ALA A 165 18.42 20.93 6.80
N TYR A 166 18.45 20.04 5.80
CA TYR A 166 18.19 18.62 5.98
C TYR A 166 19.39 17.80 5.49
N VAL A 167 19.75 16.79 6.25
CA VAL A 167 20.69 15.74 5.87
C VAL A 167 19.97 14.39 5.90
N MET A 168 20.56 13.36 5.31
CA MET A 168 19.91 12.07 5.15
C MET A 168 20.84 10.94 5.59
N ASP A 169 20.64 10.45 6.81
CA ASP A 169 21.37 9.31 7.35
C ASP A 169 20.77 8.01 6.78
N ARG A 170 21.58 7.00 6.48
CA ARG A 170 21.12 5.68 5.98
C ARG A 170 21.12 4.66 7.10
N LEU A 171 20.03 3.93 7.28
CA LEU A 171 19.99 2.71 8.07
C LEU A 171 20.33 1.55 7.12
N THR A 172 21.51 0.94 7.28
CA THR A 172 21.99 -0.06 6.32
C THR A 172 21.27 -1.40 6.50
N LEU A 173 20.77 -1.95 5.40
CA LEU A 173 20.01 -3.20 5.43
C LEU A 173 20.94 -4.42 5.45
N PRO A 174 20.59 -5.52 6.14
CA PRO A 174 21.36 -6.76 6.16
C PRO A 174 21.16 -7.59 4.88
N ASP A 175 21.43 -7.01 3.70
CA ASP A 175 21.22 -7.67 2.40
C ASP A 175 22.10 -8.94 2.21
N ASN A 176 23.20 -9.06 2.97
CA ASN A 176 24.02 -10.27 3.06
C ASN A 176 23.61 -11.12 4.28
N ASN A 177 22.34 -11.53 4.34
CA ASN A 177 21.79 -12.41 5.38
C ASN A 177 21.88 -13.90 5.01
N PRO A 178 21.85 -14.82 5.99
CA PRO A 178 21.89 -16.27 5.74
C PRO A 178 20.67 -16.82 5.00
N TYR A 179 19.61 -16.03 4.80
CA TYR A 179 18.38 -16.44 4.12
C TYR A 179 18.38 -16.12 2.62
N GLY A 180 19.36 -15.35 2.14
CA GLY A 180 19.58 -15.08 0.71
C GLY A 180 18.58 -14.10 0.07
N LEU A 181 17.90 -13.26 0.86
CA LEU A 181 16.87 -12.32 0.40
C LEU A 181 17.34 -10.87 0.59
N GLU A 182 17.36 -10.06 -0.47
CA GLU A 182 17.55 -8.60 -0.34
C GLU A 182 16.31 -7.97 0.31
N LEU A 183 16.49 -6.98 1.19
CA LEU A 183 15.34 -6.42 1.93
C LEU A 183 14.60 -5.36 1.09
N ARG A 184 13.72 -5.82 0.19
CA ARG A 184 12.82 -4.96 -0.60
C ARG A 184 11.66 -4.45 0.27
N ILE A 185 11.91 -3.38 1.04
CA ILE A 185 10.96 -2.85 2.04
C ILE A 185 9.64 -2.39 1.40
N GLY A 186 8.53 -2.99 1.82
CA GLY A 186 7.16 -2.64 1.43
C GLY A 186 6.42 -1.76 2.44
N GLY A 187 6.78 -1.84 3.72
CA GLY A 187 6.11 -1.15 4.83
C GLY A 187 6.97 -1.13 6.10
N PHE A 188 6.76 -0.14 6.97
CA PHE A 188 7.38 -0.09 8.29
C PHE A 188 6.62 0.81 9.24
N ASP A 189 6.84 0.62 10.55
CA ASP A 189 6.36 1.49 11.61
C ASP A 189 7.22 1.34 12.87
N PHE A 190 7.13 2.31 13.80
CA PHE A 190 7.86 2.30 15.07
C PHE A 190 7.05 1.66 16.20
N PHE A 191 7.74 1.02 17.14
CA PHE A 191 7.16 0.59 18.42
C PHE A 191 7.02 1.77 19.40
N SER A 192 6.42 1.55 20.57
CA SER A 192 6.44 2.55 21.65
C SER A 192 7.85 2.81 22.21
N ASP A 193 8.76 1.82 22.10
CA ASP A 193 10.20 2.07 22.11
C ASP A 193 10.62 2.74 20.78
N PRO A 194 11.04 4.02 20.79
CA PRO A 194 11.38 4.74 19.57
C PRO A 194 12.66 4.23 18.91
N THR A 195 13.49 3.45 19.61
CA THR A 195 14.74 2.91 19.05
C THR A 195 14.53 1.62 18.27
N THR A 196 13.28 1.12 18.21
CA THR A 196 12.91 -0.14 17.58
C THR A 196 11.76 0.05 16.57
N ALA A 197 11.86 -0.61 15.41
CA ALA A 197 10.85 -0.59 14.35
C ALA A 197 10.58 -2.00 13.79
N ALA A 198 9.38 -2.21 13.27
CA ALA A 198 9.06 -3.40 12.47
C ALA A 198 8.96 -3.02 10.99
N ILE A 199 9.45 -3.89 10.12
CA ILE A 199 9.59 -3.68 8.67
C ILE A 199 9.07 -4.92 7.94
N CYS A 200 8.17 -4.76 6.97
CA CYS A 200 7.81 -5.84 6.05
C CYS A 200 8.52 -5.70 4.70
N THR A 201 8.87 -6.83 4.08
CA THR A 201 9.43 -6.89 2.73
C THR A 201 8.40 -7.41 1.74
N TRP A 202 8.45 -6.95 0.49
CA TRP A 202 7.63 -7.48 -0.59
C TRP A 202 7.85 -9.00 -0.81
N ASP A 203 9.01 -9.52 -0.43
CA ASP A 203 9.34 -10.96 -0.44
C ASP A 203 8.64 -11.80 0.65
N GLY A 204 7.83 -11.18 1.53
CA GLY A 204 6.96 -11.90 2.46
C GLY A 204 7.53 -12.11 3.86
N ASP A 205 8.47 -11.29 4.29
CA ASP A 205 9.06 -11.31 5.64
C ASP A 205 8.69 -10.10 6.49
N VAL A 206 8.74 -10.28 7.81
CA VAL A 206 8.80 -9.18 8.78
C VAL A 206 10.11 -9.27 9.56
N TRP A 207 10.77 -8.13 9.69
CA TRP A 207 11.99 -7.94 10.47
C TRP A 207 11.73 -6.91 11.58
N ILE A 208 12.28 -7.17 12.76
CA ILE A 208 12.44 -6.16 13.81
C ILE A 208 13.87 -5.63 13.70
N VAL A 209 14.00 -4.30 13.71
CA VAL A 209 15.29 -3.60 13.82
C VAL A 209 15.30 -2.76 15.08
N SER A 210 16.35 -2.88 15.89
CA SER A 210 16.62 -2.06 17.07
C SER A 210 17.95 -1.31 16.94
N GLY A 211 18.21 -0.38 17.87
CA GLY A 211 19.40 0.48 17.82
C GLY A 211 19.24 1.71 16.92
N ILE A 212 18.00 2.12 16.63
CA ILE A 212 17.71 3.37 15.91
C ILE A 212 17.89 4.55 16.89
N ASP A 213 19.14 4.89 17.17
CA ASP A 213 19.54 6.00 18.02
C ASP A 213 20.13 7.18 17.22
N ALA A 214 20.68 8.18 17.90
CA ALA A 214 21.26 9.36 17.25
C ALA A 214 22.46 9.01 16.34
N ASP A 215 23.29 8.06 16.76
CA ASP A 215 24.59 7.76 16.15
C ASP A 215 24.50 6.65 15.10
N LEU A 216 23.48 5.78 15.18
CA LEU A 216 23.24 4.60 14.34
C LEU A 216 24.43 3.63 14.30
N ASP A 217 25.23 3.58 15.37
CA ASP A 217 26.52 2.89 15.40
C ASP A 217 26.37 1.35 15.38
N THR A 218 25.24 0.83 15.86
CA THR A 218 24.86 -0.59 15.87
C THR A 218 23.38 -0.71 15.58
N LEU A 219 23.01 -1.37 14.47
CA LEU A 219 21.63 -1.74 14.14
C LEU A 219 21.50 -3.25 14.22
N GLU A 220 20.62 -3.76 15.09
CA GLU A 220 20.40 -5.20 15.26
C GLU A 220 19.10 -5.62 14.55
N TRP A 221 19.19 -6.62 13.67
CA TRP A 221 18.08 -7.08 12.85
C TRP A 221 17.75 -8.54 13.16
N LYS A 222 16.51 -8.78 13.62
CA LYS A 222 15.94 -10.12 13.89
C LYS A 222 14.79 -10.37 12.92
N ARG A 223 14.78 -11.52 12.24
CA ARG A 223 13.63 -11.95 11.43
C ARG A 223 12.54 -12.42 12.38
N PHE A 224 11.36 -11.82 12.28
CA PHE A 224 10.24 -12.03 13.18
C PHE A 224 9.14 -12.90 12.54
N ALA A 225 8.84 -12.69 11.26
CA ALA A 225 7.83 -13.48 10.54
C ALA A 225 8.24 -13.77 9.09
N SER A 226 7.63 -14.80 8.49
CA SER A 226 7.88 -15.19 7.09
C SER A 226 6.78 -16.04 6.47
N GLY A 227 6.57 -15.84 5.16
CA GLY A 227 5.57 -16.54 4.35
C GLY A 227 4.31 -15.74 4.10
N ILE A 228 4.39 -14.41 4.19
CA ILE A 228 3.28 -13.47 4.01
C ILE A 228 3.16 -13.14 2.51
N HIS A 229 1.94 -13.02 1.98
CA HIS A 229 1.72 -12.88 0.54
C HIS A 229 1.90 -11.45 0.04
N GLU A 230 3.16 -11.08 -0.26
CA GLU A 230 3.53 -9.79 -0.85
C GLU A 230 3.12 -8.53 -0.05
N PRO A 231 3.49 -8.42 1.25
CA PRO A 231 3.03 -7.32 2.10
C PRO A 231 3.69 -5.97 1.73
N LEU A 232 2.87 -5.02 1.31
CA LEU A 232 3.27 -3.65 0.94
C LEU A 232 2.69 -2.58 1.88
N GLY A 233 2.28 -2.97 3.08
CA GLY A 233 1.90 -2.06 4.16
C GLY A 233 2.10 -2.70 5.54
N LEU A 234 2.59 -1.91 6.50
CA LEU A 234 2.78 -2.30 7.89
C LEU A 234 2.37 -1.14 8.80
N LYS A 235 1.70 -1.49 9.90
CA LYS A 235 1.27 -0.59 10.96
C LYS A 235 1.49 -1.26 12.33
N ILE A 236 1.91 -0.49 13.32
CA ILE A 236 1.94 -0.90 14.73
C ILE A 236 0.76 -0.20 15.44
N VAL A 237 -0.08 -0.97 16.15
CA VAL A 237 -1.29 -0.48 16.85
C VAL A 237 -1.32 -1.02 18.27
N GLU A 238 -0.97 -0.15 19.22
CA GLU A 238 -0.18 -0.55 20.40
C GLU A 238 1.07 -1.35 19.95
N ASP A 239 1.85 -1.97 20.84
CA ASP A 239 3.04 -2.76 20.46
C ASP A 239 2.68 -4.13 19.85
N ARG A 240 1.82 -4.15 18.83
CA ARG A 240 1.37 -5.30 18.02
C ARG A 240 1.57 -4.96 16.54
N ILE A 241 2.23 -5.85 15.79
CA ILE A 241 2.47 -5.68 14.35
C ILE A 241 1.23 -6.10 13.55
N TYR A 242 0.86 -5.28 12.57
CA TYR A 242 -0.11 -5.58 11.54
C TYR A 242 0.53 -5.39 10.17
N THR A 243 0.34 -6.33 9.25
CA THR A 243 0.67 -6.15 7.82
C THR A 243 -0.57 -6.33 6.97
N VAL A 244 -0.69 -5.56 5.89
CA VAL A 244 -1.63 -5.88 4.81
C VAL A 244 -0.88 -6.56 3.67
N SER A 245 -1.41 -7.70 3.26
CA SER A 245 -1.00 -8.52 2.13
C SER A 245 -2.23 -8.83 1.28
N ASP A 246 -2.04 -9.35 0.07
CA ASP A 246 -3.16 -9.66 -0.84
C ASP A 246 -4.23 -10.53 -0.18
N ASP A 247 -3.84 -11.50 0.66
CA ASP A 247 -4.71 -12.46 1.30
C ASP A 247 -5.47 -11.96 2.55
N GLN A 248 -4.87 -11.07 3.35
CA GLN A 248 -5.44 -10.61 4.63
C GLN A 248 -4.72 -9.39 5.23
N ILE A 249 -5.35 -8.75 6.23
CA ILE A 249 -4.62 -8.08 7.30
C ILE A 249 -4.18 -9.17 8.27
N THR A 250 -2.86 -9.35 8.42
CA THR A 250 -2.29 -10.28 9.41
C THR A 250 -2.00 -9.52 10.69
N ARG A 251 -2.51 -9.98 11.84
CA ARG A 251 -2.05 -9.56 13.17
C ARG A 251 -1.12 -10.63 13.73
N PHE A 252 0.08 -10.24 14.13
CA PHE A 252 1.10 -11.18 14.61
C PHE A 252 1.13 -11.25 16.13
N HIS A 253 1.32 -12.46 16.66
CA HIS A 253 1.52 -12.71 18.09
C HIS A 253 2.75 -13.57 18.28
N ASP A 254 3.59 -13.15 19.22
CA ASP A 254 4.65 -13.95 19.86
C ASP A 254 4.07 -14.40 21.21
N PHE A 255 3.91 -15.71 21.41
CA PHE A 255 3.28 -16.28 22.61
C PHE A 255 4.30 -16.87 23.58
N ASN A 256 5.53 -17.16 23.13
CA ASN A 256 6.61 -17.71 23.94
C ASN A 256 7.68 -16.67 24.35
N GLU A 257 7.57 -15.43 23.84
CA GLU A 257 8.48 -14.29 24.01
C GLU A 257 9.90 -14.55 23.46
N ASP A 258 10.03 -15.34 22.38
CA ASP A 258 11.33 -15.68 21.75
C ASP A 258 11.77 -14.73 20.61
N GLY A 259 10.93 -13.77 20.25
CA GLY A 259 11.19 -12.78 19.20
C GLY A 259 10.79 -13.24 17.80
N GLU A 260 9.85 -14.19 17.70
CA GLU A 260 9.26 -14.67 16.44
C GLU A 260 7.72 -14.75 16.53
N ALA A 261 7.04 -14.64 15.38
CA ALA A 261 5.61 -14.79 15.32
C ALA A 261 5.20 -16.28 15.41
N ASP A 262 4.46 -16.61 16.46
CA ASP A 262 3.83 -17.92 16.68
C ASP A 262 2.45 -18.03 16.04
N PHE A 263 1.68 -16.93 16.01
CA PHE A 263 0.34 -16.91 15.41
C PHE A 263 0.17 -15.73 14.45
N TYR A 264 -0.27 -16.08 13.25
CA TYR A 264 -0.52 -15.20 12.11
C TYR A 264 -2.04 -15.11 11.99
N GLU A 265 -2.64 -14.26 12.82
CA GLU A 265 -4.09 -14.11 12.91
C GLU A 265 -4.63 -13.48 11.64
N ASN A 266 -5.72 -14.06 11.12
CA ASN A 266 -6.56 -13.39 10.12
C ASN A 266 -7.36 -12.29 10.83
N PHE A 267 -6.83 -11.07 10.85
CA PHE A 267 -7.53 -9.93 11.45
C PHE A 267 -8.70 -9.48 10.58
N ASN A 268 -8.51 -9.48 9.25
CA ASN A 268 -9.59 -9.34 8.26
C ASN A 268 -9.16 -9.89 6.88
N ASN A 269 -10.07 -10.51 6.14
CA ASN A 269 -9.92 -10.85 4.71
C ASN A 269 -11.24 -10.73 3.92
N ASP A 270 -12.10 -9.77 4.27
CA ASP A 270 -13.46 -9.69 3.71
C ASP A 270 -13.51 -9.17 2.25
N TRP A 271 -12.37 -8.80 1.66
CA TRP A 271 -12.30 -8.37 0.26
C TRP A 271 -12.27 -9.56 -0.72
N GLU A 272 -12.56 -9.25 -1.98
CA GLU A 272 -12.60 -10.25 -3.04
C GLU A 272 -11.31 -10.20 -3.86
N LEU A 273 -10.53 -11.29 -3.85
CA LEU A 273 -9.36 -11.45 -4.71
C LEU A 273 -9.70 -12.01 -6.10
N THR A 274 -8.83 -11.75 -7.07
CA THR A 274 -8.76 -12.48 -8.34
C THR A 274 -7.33 -12.93 -8.62
N SER A 275 -7.13 -13.79 -9.63
CA SER A 275 -5.80 -14.25 -10.05
C SER A 275 -5.02 -13.22 -10.89
N GLY A 276 -5.34 -11.93 -10.77
CA GLY A 276 -4.76 -10.86 -11.58
C GLY A 276 -3.46 -10.34 -10.97
N PHE A 277 -2.35 -10.40 -11.72
CA PHE A 277 -1.00 -10.19 -11.19
C PHE A 277 -0.73 -8.81 -10.56
N HIS A 278 -1.34 -7.73 -11.04
CA HIS A 278 -1.12 -6.36 -10.52
C HIS A 278 -2.15 -5.93 -9.45
N ALA A 279 -2.77 -6.87 -8.73
CA ALA A 279 -3.83 -6.61 -7.76
C ALA A 279 -3.30 -6.31 -6.33
N PHE A 280 -2.16 -5.63 -6.20
CA PHE A 280 -1.52 -5.42 -4.89
C PHE A 280 -2.37 -4.57 -3.92
N LEU A 281 -2.22 -4.85 -2.62
CA LEU A 281 -2.69 -3.98 -1.53
C LEU A 281 -1.56 -3.10 -1.01
N PHE A 282 -1.78 -1.80 -0.87
CA PHE A 282 -0.74 -0.79 -0.67
C PHE A 282 -0.92 0.07 0.59
N ASP A 283 0.18 0.14 1.36
CA ASP A 283 0.33 0.86 2.63
C ASP A 283 -0.69 0.43 3.70
N LEU A 284 -0.46 0.79 4.96
CA LEU A 284 -1.39 0.51 6.04
C LEU A 284 -1.33 1.65 7.06
N HIS A 285 -2.46 2.34 7.22
CA HIS A 285 -2.62 3.44 8.16
C HIS A 285 -3.76 3.14 9.12
N THR A 286 -3.83 3.90 10.21
CA THR A 286 -5.01 3.99 11.07
C THR A 286 -5.54 5.42 11.07
N ASP A 287 -6.86 5.57 11.08
CA ASP A 287 -7.49 6.86 11.37
C ASP A 287 -7.56 7.15 12.89
N PRO A 288 -7.97 8.36 13.32
CA PRO A 288 -8.09 8.71 14.74
C PRO A 288 -9.12 7.89 15.53
N GLU A 289 -9.96 7.12 14.85
CA GLU A 289 -10.96 6.21 15.44
C GLU A 289 -10.39 4.79 15.62
N GLY A 290 -9.16 4.54 15.15
CA GLY A 290 -8.46 3.26 15.22
C GLY A 290 -8.78 2.29 14.07
N ASN A 291 -9.56 2.70 13.07
CA ASN A 291 -9.87 1.85 11.92
C ASN A 291 -8.66 1.80 10.99
N PHE A 292 -8.46 0.67 10.33
CA PHE A 292 -7.37 0.44 9.39
C PHE A 292 -7.76 0.88 7.98
N LEU A 293 -6.88 1.62 7.29
CA LEU A 293 -7.07 2.01 5.90
C LEU A 293 -5.88 1.58 5.03
N PHE A 294 -6.19 1.09 3.84
CA PHE A 294 -5.24 0.68 2.81
C PHE A 294 -5.86 0.87 1.41
N ALA A 295 -5.03 0.90 0.37
CA ALA A 295 -5.53 0.92 -1.01
C ALA A 295 -5.42 -0.45 -1.67
N PHE A 296 -6.37 -0.78 -2.55
CA PHE A 296 -6.38 -2.01 -3.33
C PHE A 296 -6.27 -1.63 -4.82
N GLY A 297 -5.24 -2.14 -5.50
CA GLY A 297 -5.02 -1.90 -6.93
C GLY A 297 -6.12 -2.46 -7.82
N SER A 298 -6.20 -1.96 -9.05
CA SER A 298 -6.89 -2.65 -10.14
C SER A 298 -5.91 -3.63 -10.81
N PRO A 299 -6.36 -4.81 -11.26
CA PRO A 299 -5.50 -5.82 -11.88
C PRO A 299 -5.11 -5.39 -13.31
N VAL A 300 -4.16 -4.48 -13.41
CA VAL A 300 -3.66 -3.90 -14.66
C VAL A 300 -3.00 -4.98 -15.53
N ARG A 301 -3.35 -5.04 -16.82
CA ARG A 301 -2.73 -6.01 -17.76
C ARG A 301 -1.26 -5.69 -18.01
N GLY A 302 -0.49 -6.72 -18.39
CA GLY A 302 0.88 -6.54 -18.92
C GLY A 302 0.94 -5.48 -20.03
N GLY A 303 1.88 -4.54 -19.93
CA GLY A 303 1.95 -3.35 -20.80
C GLY A 303 1.07 -2.17 -20.36
N GLY A 304 0.33 -2.31 -19.25
CA GLY A 304 -0.26 -1.20 -18.50
C GLY A 304 -1.64 -0.71 -18.96
N ARG A 305 -2.18 -1.22 -20.07
CA ARG A 305 -3.45 -0.79 -20.67
C ARG A 305 -4.61 -1.69 -20.27
N SER A 306 -5.69 -1.09 -19.77
CA SER A 306 -6.90 -1.79 -19.31
C SER A 306 -6.62 -2.84 -18.21
N PHE A 307 -7.65 -3.56 -17.80
CA PHE A 307 -7.66 -4.42 -16.61
C PHE A 307 -8.02 -5.86 -16.96
N GLU A 308 -7.55 -6.80 -16.16
CA GLU A 308 -8.01 -8.19 -16.16
C GLU A 308 -9.39 -8.30 -15.49
N ARG A 309 -9.79 -9.49 -15.05
CA ARG A 309 -11.06 -9.65 -14.33
C ARG A 309 -10.96 -8.94 -12.97
N MET A 310 -11.76 -7.89 -12.80
CA MET A 310 -11.95 -7.24 -11.51
C MET A 310 -12.96 -8.01 -10.63
N SER A 311 -12.74 -7.96 -9.32
CA SER A 311 -13.70 -8.28 -8.28
C SER A 311 -14.46 -7.02 -7.85
N ALA A 312 -15.34 -7.12 -6.84
CA ALA A 312 -16.03 -5.97 -6.29
C ALA A 312 -15.11 -4.93 -5.63
N HIS A 313 -13.93 -5.32 -5.14
CA HIS A 313 -13.14 -4.50 -4.20
C HIS A 313 -11.91 -3.79 -4.81
N HIS A 314 -11.50 -4.16 -6.03
CA HIS A 314 -10.35 -3.55 -6.71
C HIS A 314 -10.50 -2.03 -6.91
N GLY A 315 -9.36 -1.36 -7.09
CA GLY A 315 -9.29 0.06 -7.43
C GLY A 315 -9.97 0.97 -6.40
N SER A 316 -9.74 0.71 -5.12
CA SER A 316 -10.47 1.32 -4.01
C SER A 316 -9.57 1.66 -2.83
N VAL A 317 -10.00 2.63 -2.01
CA VAL A 317 -9.55 2.75 -0.62
C VAL A 317 -10.54 1.95 0.24
N LEU A 318 -10.02 1.05 1.06
CA LEU A 318 -10.80 0.19 1.94
C LEU A 318 -10.55 0.60 3.41
N LYS A 319 -11.61 0.53 4.22
CA LYS A 319 -11.58 0.82 5.67
C LYS A 319 -12.07 -0.42 6.42
N VAL A 320 -11.25 -0.95 7.32
CA VAL A 320 -11.59 -2.07 8.22
C VAL A 320 -11.74 -1.51 9.62
N SER A 321 -12.83 -1.87 10.31
CA SER A 321 -13.10 -1.41 11.68
C SER A 321 -11.94 -1.72 12.65
N ALA A 322 -11.79 -0.91 13.70
CA ALA A 322 -10.72 -1.06 14.70
C ALA A 322 -10.66 -2.46 15.36
N ASP A 323 -11.76 -3.22 15.34
CA ASP A 323 -11.87 -4.59 15.86
C ASP A 323 -11.72 -5.69 14.79
N GLY A 324 -11.47 -5.35 13.53
CA GLY A 324 -11.36 -6.28 12.40
C GLY A 324 -12.68 -6.85 11.89
N SER A 325 -13.82 -6.53 12.52
CA SER A 325 -15.10 -7.18 12.26
C SER A 325 -15.73 -6.85 10.91
N THR A 326 -15.53 -5.62 10.42
CA THR A 326 -16.29 -5.03 9.30
C THR A 326 -15.37 -4.35 8.29
N LEU A 327 -15.49 -4.73 7.03
CA LEU A 327 -14.91 -4.04 5.88
C LEU A 327 -15.94 -3.10 5.24
N THR A 328 -15.54 -1.86 4.96
CA THR A 328 -16.28 -0.92 4.11
C THR A 328 -15.36 -0.35 3.03
N ARG A 329 -15.96 0.19 1.97
CA ARG A 329 -15.25 1.01 1.00
C ARG A 329 -15.29 2.46 1.42
N TYR A 330 -14.15 3.14 1.33
CA TYR A 330 -14.06 4.57 1.60
C TYR A 330 -14.22 5.39 0.32
N ALA A 331 -13.52 5.03 -0.76
CA ALA A 331 -13.62 5.67 -2.09
C ALA A 331 -13.20 4.68 -3.20
N SER A 332 -13.47 4.98 -4.48
CA SER A 332 -13.11 4.08 -5.58
C SER A 332 -12.84 4.75 -6.94
N GLY A 333 -12.38 3.96 -7.90
CA GLY A 333 -11.89 4.46 -9.19
C GLY A 333 -10.38 4.68 -9.20
N LEU A 334 -9.61 3.89 -8.46
CA LEU A 334 -8.15 3.88 -8.50
C LEU A 334 -7.61 2.83 -9.48
N ARG A 335 -6.41 3.08 -10.01
CA ARG A 335 -5.71 2.21 -10.96
C ARG A 335 -4.67 1.32 -10.30
N ALA A 336 -3.61 1.90 -9.76
CA ALA A 336 -2.51 1.22 -9.06
C ALA A 336 -1.92 2.18 -8.00
N PRO A 337 -2.68 2.48 -6.94
CA PRO A 337 -2.37 3.49 -5.94
C PRO A 337 -1.30 3.01 -4.96
N ASN A 338 -0.03 3.08 -5.37
CA ASN A 338 1.10 2.50 -4.65
C ASN A 338 1.35 3.07 -3.23
N GLY A 339 0.68 4.16 -2.84
CA GLY A 339 0.61 4.59 -1.45
C GLY A 339 -0.52 5.56 -1.14
N ILE A 340 -0.85 5.66 0.15
CA ILE A 340 -1.87 6.56 0.70
C ILE A 340 -1.26 7.43 1.80
N GLY A 341 -2.05 8.33 2.36
CA GLY A 341 -1.78 8.96 3.65
C GLY A 341 -3.07 9.11 4.45
N VAL A 342 -2.93 9.07 5.78
CA VAL A 342 -3.98 9.50 6.71
C VAL A 342 -3.39 10.57 7.63
N SER A 343 -4.05 11.72 7.73
CA SER A 343 -3.61 12.82 8.57
C SER A 343 -3.94 12.59 10.06
N PRO A 344 -3.33 13.35 10.99
CA PRO A 344 -3.68 13.30 12.41
C PRO A 344 -5.15 13.63 12.74
N ASP A 345 -5.85 14.33 11.83
CA ASP A 345 -7.28 14.63 11.89
C ASP A 345 -8.16 13.73 11.01
N GLY A 346 -7.59 12.67 10.40
CA GLY A 346 -8.33 11.62 9.70
C GLY A 346 -8.59 11.86 8.21
N GLN A 347 -8.03 12.92 7.62
CA GLN A 347 -8.09 13.13 6.17
C GLN A 347 -7.33 12.03 5.44
N VAL A 348 -7.99 11.42 4.45
CA VAL A 348 -7.38 10.46 3.54
C VAL A 348 -6.83 11.17 2.30
N THR A 349 -5.63 10.75 1.84
CA THR A 349 -5.05 11.10 0.54
C THR A 349 -4.53 9.86 -0.17
N THR A 350 -4.43 9.89 -1.50
CA THR A 350 -3.80 8.81 -2.26
C THR A 350 -2.91 9.33 -3.39
N GLY A 351 -1.87 8.58 -3.73
CA GLY A 351 -1.26 8.66 -5.06
C GLY A 351 -1.99 7.72 -6.04
N ASP A 352 -1.71 7.86 -7.34
CA ASP A 352 -2.00 6.83 -8.33
C ASP A 352 -0.95 6.85 -9.47
N ASN A 353 -0.93 5.81 -10.30
CA ASN A 353 0.04 5.60 -11.36
C ASN A 353 -0.56 5.87 -12.74
N GLU A 354 0.17 6.62 -13.58
CA GLU A 354 -0.21 6.98 -14.97
C GLU A 354 -0.63 5.75 -15.81
N GLY A 355 -1.79 5.84 -16.48
CA GLY A 355 -2.31 4.84 -17.41
C GLY A 355 -3.79 5.03 -17.76
N THR A 356 -4.52 3.95 -18.00
CA THR A 356 -5.97 3.98 -18.34
C THR A 356 -6.77 4.78 -17.31
N PHE A 357 -7.43 5.86 -17.76
CA PHE A 357 -8.17 6.84 -16.95
C PHE A 357 -7.34 7.61 -15.90
N VAL A 358 -6.02 7.46 -15.89
CA VAL A 358 -5.11 8.18 -14.98
C VAL A 358 -4.09 8.93 -15.87
N PRO A 359 -4.44 10.12 -16.38
CA PRO A 359 -3.69 10.79 -17.45
C PRO A 359 -2.25 11.16 -17.08
N ARG A 360 -2.03 11.46 -15.79
CA ARG A 360 -0.76 11.72 -15.10
C ARG A 360 -0.88 11.18 -13.68
N CYS A 361 0.20 11.10 -12.91
CA CYS A 361 0.10 10.66 -11.51
C CYS A 361 -0.58 11.75 -10.67
N PRO A 362 -1.69 11.47 -9.97
CA PRO A 362 -2.33 12.44 -9.09
C PRO A 362 -1.75 12.43 -7.68
N ILE A 363 -1.99 13.51 -6.95
CA ILE A 363 -2.16 13.51 -5.50
C ILE A 363 -3.65 13.77 -5.25
N ASN A 364 -4.38 12.78 -4.76
CA ASN A 364 -5.79 12.90 -4.44
C ASN A 364 -6.00 13.39 -3.00
N TRP A 365 -6.95 14.28 -2.80
CA TRP A 365 -7.54 14.58 -1.49
C TRP A 365 -8.89 13.89 -1.48
N VAL A 366 -9.09 12.89 -0.60
CA VAL A 366 -10.14 11.88 -0.76
C VAL A 366 -11.19 12.04 0.34
N GLU A 367 -12.43 12.29 -0.08
CA GLU A 367 -13.62 12.25 0.74
C GLU A 367 -14.35 10.89 0.59
N PRO A 368 -15.27 10.53 1.49
CA PRO A 368 -16.08 9.32 1.34
C PRO A 368 -16.90 9.30 0.04
N ASP A 369 -17.04 8.11 -0.56
CA ASP A 369 -17.74 7.83 -1.84
C ASP A 369 -17.10 8.47 -3.09
N ASP A 370 -15.91 9.10 -3.00
CA ASP A 370 -15.28 9.79 -4.12
C ASP A 370 -15.00 8.90 -5.34
N PHE A 371 -15.08 9.53 -6.53
CA PHE A 371 -14.64 8.98 -7.80
C PHE A 371 -13.22 9.46 -8.14
N LEU A 372 -12.27 8.52 -8.12
CA LEU A 372 -10.84 8.81 -8.23
C LEU A 372 -10.27 8.65 -9.66
N GLY A 373 -11.14 8.43 -10.66
CA GLY A 373 -10.84 8.58 -12.09
C GLY A 373 -11.09 7.35 -12.96
N VAL A 374 -10.87 6.14 -12.46
CA VAL A 374 -11.03 4.89 -13.21
C VAL A 374 -12.48 4.43 -13.22
N VAL A 375 -13.18 4.69 -14.32
CA VAL A 375 -14.60 4.33 -14.52
C VAL A 375 -14.87 2.83 -14.31
N ASP A 376 -13.89 2.00 -14.68
CA ASP A 376 -13.93 0.54 -14.59
C ASP A 376 -13.98 -0.02 -13.16
N SER A 377 -13.35 0.64 -12.18
CA SER A 377 -13.26 0.20 -10.78
C SER A 377 -14.12 1.04 -9.82
N TYR A 378 -14.84 2.05 -10.32
CA TYR A 378 -15.73 2.86 -9.51
C TYR A 378 -17.01 2.10 -9.13
N GLU A 379 -17.31 2.05 -7.83
CA GLU A 379 -18.45 1.30 -7.28
C GLU A 379 -19.79 1.82 -7.82
N ASN A 380 -19.93 3.14 -7.94
CA ASN A 380 -21.14 3.80 -8.43
C ASN A 380 -21.08 4.12 -9.95
N ARG A 381 -20.31 3.36 -10.76
CA ARG A 381 -20.13 3.64 -12.22
C ARG A 381 -21.43 3.74 -13.03
N ASP A 382 -22.51 3.10 -12.59
CA ASP A 382 -23.83 3.23 -13.24
C ASP A 382 -24.42 4.66 -13.14
N ARG A 383 -23.91 5.50 -12.22
CA ARG A 383 -24.27 6.92 -12.11
C ARG A 383 -23.49 7.82 -13.09
N LEU A 384 -22.39 7.33 -13.66
CA LEU A 384 -21.59 8.07 -14.65
C LEU A 384 -22.24 7.99 -16.04
N ARG A 385 -22.11 9.05 -16.83
CA ARG A 385 -22.43 9.05 -18.27
C ARG A 385 -21.34 8.34 -19.05
N THR A 386 -20.08 8.53 -18.65
CA THR A 386 -18.91 7.84 -19.20
C THR A 386 -19.01 6.33 -19.02
N THR A 387 -18.60 5.56 -20.03
CA THR A 387 -18.68 4.09 -20.04
C THR A 387 -17.36 3.40 -19.66
N ALA A 388 -17.45 2.33 -18.86
CA ALA A 388 -16.32 1.47 -18.53
C ALA A 388 -15.81 0.66 -19.73
N THR A 389 -14.52 0.31 -19.74
CA THR A 389 -13.82 -0.28 -20.89
C THR A 389 -13.83 -1.80 -20.90
N VAL A 390 -13.67 -2.44 -19.74
CA VAL A 390 -13.75 -3.90 -19.61
C VAL A 390 -15.20 -4.38 -19.82
N GLU A 391 -16.19 -3.52 -19.53
CA GLU A 391 -17.61 -3.76 -19.79
C GLU A 391 -18.10 -3.38 -21.20
N GLU A 392 -17.22 -3.04 -22.15
CA GLU A 392 -17.53 -3.07 -23.60
C GLU A 392 -18.00 -4.47 -24.09
N ARG A 393 -17.95 -5.48 -23.21
CA ARG A 393 -18.48 -6.84 -23.41
C ARG A 393 -19.76 -7.16 -22.63
N ARG A 394 -20.34 -6.22 -21.89
CA ARG A 394 -21.55 -6.43 -21.06
C ARG A 394 -22.68 -5.46 -21.43
N GLY A 395 -23.52 -5.87 -22.37
CA GLY A 395 -24.93 -5.43 -22.42
C GLY A 395 -25.32 -4.42 -23.50
N GLY A 396 -24.39 -3.88 -24.30
CA GLY A 396 -24.74 -3.02 -25.43
C GLY A 396 -25.09 -1.57 -25.07
N ARG A 397 -24.46 -1.02 -24.02
CA ARG A 397 -24.42 0.43 -23.78
C ARG A 397 -23.49 1.05 -24.83
N GLU A 398 -23.98 2.05 -25.58
CA GLU A 398 -23.16 2.79 -26.55
C GLU A 398 -21.97 3.45 -25.85
N PRO A 399 -20.73 3.38 -26.40
CA PRO A 399 -19.57 4.03 -25.83
C PRO A 399 -19.80 5.54 -25.68
N ALA A 400 -19.63 6.04 -24.46
CA ALA A 400 -19.82 7.44 -24.12
C ALA A 400 -18.67 7.93 -23.24
N TRP A 401 -18.30 9.19 -23.43
CA TRP A 401 -17.25 9.85 -22.67
C TRP A 401 -17.68 11.29 -22.38
N ASP A 402 -17.85 11.60 -21.10
CA ASP A 402 -18.30 12.91 -20.65
C ASP A 402 -17.23 13.56 -19.77
N ARG A 403 -16.51 14.52 -20.37
CA ARG A 403 -15.40 15.25 -19.73
C ARG A 403 -15.79 15.99 -18.45
N SER A 404 -17.08 16.26 -18.23
CA SER A 404 -17.53 16.90 -16.97
C SER A 404 -17.45 15.96 -15.76
N GLU A 405 -17.09 14.69 -15.98
CA GLU A 405 -16.88 13.67 -14.94
C GLU A 405 -15.38 13.42 -14.64
N GLU A 406 -14.48 14.22 -15.23
CA GLU A 406 -13.04 14.15 -14.95
C GLU A 406 -12.74 14.43 -13.46
N PRO A 407 -11.96 13.57 -12.77
CA PRO A 407 -11.60 13.76 -11.37
C PRO A 407 -10.73 15.01 -11.19
N LYS A 408 -10.88 15.68 -10.04
CA LYS A 408 -10.12 16.89 -9.67
C LYS A 408 -9.21 16.63 -8.48
N PRO A 409 -8.07 15.93 -8.67
CA PRO A 409 -7.09 15.71 -7.61
C PRO A 409 -6.51 17.03 -7.12
N LEU A 410 -5.90 17.03 -5.93
CA LEU A 410 -5.16 18.18 -5.40
C LEU A 410 -4.08 18.63 -6.40
N ALA A 411 -3.35 17.69 -7.00
CA ALA A 411 -2.39 17.96 -8.07
C ALA A 411 -2.34 16.83 -9.11
N TRP A 412 -2.08 17.17 -10.37
CA TRP A 412 -1.56 16.29 -11.41
C TRP A 412 -0.05 16.55 -11.58
N LEU A 413 0.76 15.50 -11.47
CA LEU A 413 2.22 15.61 -11.54
C LEU A 413 2.73 15.30 -12.96
N PRO A 414 3.55 16.17 -13.58
CA PRO A 414 4.23 15.85 -14.83
C PRO A 414 5.10 14.60 -14.68
N LYS A 415 5.25 13.80 -15.74
CA LYS A 415 5.92 12.49 -15.68
C LYS A 415 7.39 12.53 -15.20
N GLY A 416 8.09 13.64 -15.42
CA GLY A 416 9.46 13.85 -14.92
C GLY A 416 9.52 14.27 -13.44
N VAL A 417 8.39 14.61 -12.84
CA VAL A 417 8.21 14.96 -11.43
C VAL A 417 7.72 13.74 -10.67
N ASP A 418 6.67 13.08 -11.17
CA ASP A 418 6.33 11.73 -10.75
C ASP A 418 5.69 10.91 -11.88
N ASN A 419 6.14 9.66 -12.01
CA ASN A 419 5.60 8.64 -12.91
C ASN A 419 5.03 7.42 -12.17
N SER A 420 5.11 7.39 -10.83
CA SER A 420 4.45 6.41 -9.97
C SER A 420 4.51 6.88 -8.51
N GLY A 421 3.36 7.26 -7.96
CA GLY A 421 3.25 7.85 -6.61
C GLY A 421 3.68 6.90 -5.49
N GLY A 422 4.16 7.47 -4.39
CA GLY A 422 4.29 6.83 -3.08
C GLY A 422 3.17 7.26 -2.13
N GLY A 423 3.35 7.01 -0.82
CA GLY A 423 2.45 7.47 0.22
C GLY A 423 2.55 8.97 0.51
N GLN A 424 1.72 9.44 1.44
CA GLN A 424 1.75 10.80 1.97
C GLN A 424 1.89 10.75 3.51
N ALA A 425 2.50 11.78 4.08
CA ALA A 425 2.65 11.93 5.52
C ALA A 425 2.56 13.41 5.91
N TRP A 426 2.21 13.68 7.17
CA TRP A 426 2.19 15.03 7.73
C TRP A 426 3.38 15.22 8.66
N VAL A 427 3.96 16.41 8.67
CA VAL A 427 5.05 16.77 9.58
C VAL A 427 4.46 16.95 10.99
N THR A 428 4.54 15.92 11.82
CA THR A 428 3.98 15.93 13.18
C THR A 428 4.88 16.65 14.20
N SER A 429 6.20 16.69 13.98
CA SER A 429 7.16 17.28 14.91
C SER A 429 7.59 18.70 14.53
N ASP A 430 7.65 19.59 15.52
CA ASP A 430 8.29 20.91 15.46
C ASP A 430 9.83 20.84 15.38
N ARG A 431 10.43 19.71 15.79
CA ARG A 431 11.87 19.45 15.68
C ARG A 431 12.33 19.20 14.24
N TRP A 432 11.41 19.04 13.28
CA TRP A 432 11.73 18.82 11.87
C TRP A 432 11.79 20.10 11.03
N GLY A 433 12.02 21.25 11.68
CA GLY A 433 12.17 22.54 11.01
C GLY A 433 10.84 23.25 10.72
N PRO A 434 10.81 24.25 9.82
CA PRO A 434 9.71 25.20 9.69
C PRO A 434 8.46 24.65 8.97
N LEU A 435 8.31 23.32 8.87
CA LEU A 435 7.30 22.65 8.05
C LEU A 435 6.24 21.89 8.87
N GLN A 436 6.15 22.10 10.20
CA GLN A 436 5.15 21.42 11.04
C GLN A 436 3.72 21.61 10.50
N GLY A 437 2.94 20.53 10.50
CA GLY A 437 1.57 20.49 9.96
C GLY A 437 1.48 20.43 8.43
N GLN A 438 2.59 20.63 7.71
CA GLN A 438 2.60 20.49 6.25
C GLN A 438 2.52 19.03 5.82
N MET A 439 2.04 18.83 4.59
CA MET A 439 1.94 17.50 3.99
C MET A 439 3.13 17.25 3.07
N LEU A 440 3.65 16.03 3.13
CA LEU A 440 4.73 15.52 2.29
C LEU A 440 4.18 14.45 1.34
N HIS A 441 4.73 14.39 0.14
CA HIS A 441 4.45 13.36 -0.86
C HIS A 441 5.75 12.67 -1.26
N GLY A 442 5.77 11.34 -1.15
CA GLY A 442 6.85 10.51 -1.66
C GLY A 442 6.57 10.12 -3.12
N SER A 443 7.59 10.19 -3.96
CA SER A 443 7.57 9.58 -5.30
C SER A 443 8.36 8.27 -5.29
N TYR A 444 7.69 7.19 -5.68
CA TYR A 444 8.36 5.91 -5.92
C TYR A 444 9.08 5.91 -7.27
N GLY A 445 8.46 6.49 -8.31
CA GLY A 445 9.00 6.52 -9.67
C GLY A 445 10.29 7.33 -9.79
N GLN A 446 10.32 8.51 -9.15
CA GLN A 446 11.44 9.46 -9.20
C GLN A 446 12.31 9.47 -7.93
N SER A 447 12.08 8.57 -6.97
CA SER A 447 12.83 8.46 -5.69
C SER A 447 13.05 9.81 -5.02
N SER A 448 11.96 10.54 -4.79
CA SER A 448 11.99 11.95 -4.43
C SER A 448 10.98 12.27 -3.33
N LEU A 449 11.31 13.21 -2.46
CA LEU A 449 10.41 13.75 -1.44
C LEU A 449 9.99 15.17 -1.81
N TYR A 450 8.69 15.44 -1.69
CA TYR A 450 8.08 16.72 -2.03
C TYR A 450 7.32 17.30 -0.85
N LEU A 451 7.40 18.62 -0.69
CA LEU A 451 6.48 19.39 0.13
C LEU A 451 5.24 19.70 -0.71
N VAL A 452 4.04 19.41 -0.18
CA VAL A 452 2.78 19.65 -0.88
C VAL A 452 2.22 21.01 -0.49
N LEU A 453 2.26 21.93 -1.45
CA LEU A 453 1.72 23.29 -1.35
C LEU A 453 0.22 23.25 -1.66
N LYS A 454 -0.58 22.89 -0.66
CA LYS A 454 -2.03 22.70 -0.79
C LYS A 454 -2.82 23.95 -0.36
N GLU A 455 -3.91 24.22 -1.07
CA GLU A 455 -4.89 25.25 -0.72
C GLU A 455 -6.32 24.77 -0.97
N LYS A 456 -7.28 25.38 -0.27
CA LYS A 456 -8.72 25.16 -0.52
C LYS A 456 -9.33 26.45 -1.07
N VAL A 457 -9.72 26.41 -2.34
CA VAL A 457 -10.39 27.52 -3.03
C VAL A 457 -11.88 27.17 -3.14
N GLU A 458 -12.70 27.89 -2.38
CA GLU A 458 -14.12 27.57 -2.17
C GLU A 458 -14.33 26.14 -1.66
N SER A 459 -14.92 25.24 -2.45
CA SER A 459 -15.05 23.81 -2.11
C SER A 459 -13.89 22.94 -2.64
N GLN A 460 -13.09 23.44 -3.58
CA GLN A 460 -12.08 22.66 -4.28
C GLN A 460 -10.74 22.66 -3.52
N MET A 461 -10.23 21.46 -3.22
CA MET A 461 -8.82 21.29 -2.85
C MET A 461 -7.97 21.33 -4.12
N GLN A 462 -6.94 22.16 -4.15
CA GLN A 462 -5.97 22.21 -5.24
C GLN A 462 -4.58 22.54 -4.66
N GLY A 463 -3.55 22.43 -5.48
CA GLY A 463 -2.20 22.62 -4.96
C GLY A 463 -1.12 22.07 -5.86
N GLY A 464 0.06 21.96 -5.29
CA GLY A 464 1.25 21.61 -6.02
C GLY A 464 2.32 20.98 -5.14
N VAL A 465 3.48 20.77 -5.73
CA VAL A 465 4.65 20.21 -5.07
C VAL A 465 5.89 21.04 -5.35
N VAL A 466 6.76 21.12 -4.34
CA VAL A 466 8.13 21.59 -4.48
C VAL A 466 9.07 20.54 -3.89
N LYS A 467 10.13 20.21 -4.63
CA LYS A 467 11.04 19.11 -4.28
C LYS A 467 11.96 19.49 -3.13
N LEU A 468 12.09 18.63 -2.12
CA LEU A 468 13.18 18.73 -1.14
C LEU A 468 14.48 18.23 -1.79
N PRO A 469 15.63 18.90 -1.56
CA PRO A 469 16.92 18.60 -2.23
C PRO A 469 17.63 17.38 -1.63
N LEU A 470 16.91 16.25 -1.50
CA LEU A 470 17.37 15.01 -0.89
C LEU A 470 17.71 13.96 -1.96
N ARG A 471 18.44 12.90 -1.56
CA ARG A 471 18.81 11.78 -2.43
C ARG A 471 18.59 10.42 -1.74
N PRO A 472 17.33 9.97 -1.63
CA PRO A 472 16.95 8.67 -1.06
C PRO A 472 17.78 7.48 -1.57
N THR A 473 18.01 6.50 -0.71
CA THR A 473 18.78 5.28 -1.00
C THR A 473 18.04 4.35 -1.97
N SER A 474 16.71 4.30 -1.86
CA SER A 474 15.81 3.62 -2.80
C SER A 474 14.65 4.56 -3.16
N SER A 475 13.53 4.01 -3.61
CA SER A 475 12.31 4.78 -3.87
C SER A 475 11.69 5.33 -2.58
N VAL A 476 10.83 6.35 -2.69
CA VAL A 476 10.08 6.89 -1.53
C VAL A 476 8.64 6.39 -1.59
N MET A 477 8.39 5.24 -0.97
CA MET A 477 7.06 4.61 -0.90
C MET A 477 6.34 4.90 0.40
N ARG A 478 7.05 4.85 1.52
CA ARG A 478 6.50 4.88 2.87
C ARG A 478 7.23 5.92 3.70
N MET A 479 6.50 6.52 4.63
CA MET A 479 6.96 7.62 5.46
C MET A 479 6.36 7.47 6.85
N ARG A 480 7.20 7.60 7.89
CA ARG A 480 6.78 7.64 9.29
C ARG A 480 7.64 8.67 10.03
N PHE A 481 7.02 9.48 10.88
CA PHE A 481 7.75 10.29 11.85
C PHE A 481 7.96 9.48 13.12
N ASN A 482 9.19 9.45 13.62
CA ASN A 482 9.47 8.92 14.95
C ASN A 482 9.09 9.98 15.99
N GLN A 483 8.28 9.61 16.99
CA GLN A 483 7.71 10.57 17.94
C GLN A 483 8.74 11.14 18.92
N GLU A 484 9.83 10.41 19.20
CA GLU A 484 10.80 10.77 20.24
C GLU A 484 12.03 11.51 19.69
N ASP A 485 12.54 11.18 18.50
CA ASP A 485 13.57 11.99 17.83
C ASP A 485 12.97 13.13 16.97
N GLY A 486 11.70 13.00 16.56
CA GLY A 486 10.98 13.98 15.74
C GLY A 486 11.42 14.04 14.28
N GLN A 487 12.20 13.06 13.81
CA GLN A 487 12.73 12.99 12.45
C GLN A 487 11.83 12.15 11.54
N LEU A 488 11.93 12.43 10.25
CA LEU A 488 11.22 11.70 9.20
C LEU A 488 12.05 10.50 8.75
N TYR A 489 11.45 9.32 8.75
CA TYR A 489 12.02 8.13 8.15
C TYR A 489 11.30 7.83 6.83
N LEU A 490 12.09 7.45 5.82
CA LEU A 490 11.64 7.09 4.47
C LEU A 490 12.00 5.64 4.18
N SER A 491 11.13 4.91 3.47
CA SER A 491 11.52 3.63 2.89
C SER A 491 10.82 3.34 1.57
N GLY A 492 11.35 2.33 0.87
CA GLY A 492 10.79 1.79 -0.36
C GLY A 492 11.69 0.74 -0.98
N LEU A 493 11.27 0.25 -2.14
CA LEU A 493 11.94 -0.78 -2.93
C LEU A 493 12.10 -0.40 -4.39
N LYS A 494 12.88 -1.17 -5.14
CA LYS A 494 12.99 -1.05 -6.60
C LYS A 494 12.16 -2.11 -7.31
N GLY A 495 11.26 -1.65 -8.18
CA GLY A 495 10.48 -2.49 -9.09
C GLY A 495 10.29 -1.81 -10.45
N TRP A 496 9.12 -2.00 -11.05
CA TRP A 496 8.78 -1.44 -12.36
C TRP A 496 8.89 0.09 -12.38
N GLN A 497 9.56 0.63 -13.40
CA GLN A 497 9.68 2.06 -13.72
C GLN A 497 10.16 3.02 -12.59
N SER A 498 10.78 2.51 -11.52
CA SER A 498 11.48 3.34 -10.53
C SER A 498 12.94 3.63 -10.95
N ASN A 499 13.39 4.86 -10.69
CA ASN A 499 14.79 5.27 -10.84
C ASN A 499 15.68 4.91 -9.63
N ALA A 500 15.15 4.19 -8.62
CA ALA A 500 15.80 3.90 -7.34
C ALA A 500 17.25 3.38 -7.46
N GLY A 501 18.12 3.86 -6.58
CA GLY A 501 19.54 3.49 -6.54
C GLY A 501 19.77 2.05 -6.07
N ARG A 502 19.09 1.62 -5.01
CA ARG A 502 19.14 0.26 -4.43
C ARG A 502 17.79 -0.44 -4.46
N ASN A 503 17.80 -1.76 -4.31
CA ASN A 503 16.60 -2.60 -4.35
C ASN A 503 15.68 -2.46 -3.12
N GLY A 504 16.24 -2.02 -2.00
CA GLY A 504 15.53 -1.52 -0.82
C GLY A 504 16.30 -0.38 -0.16
N GLY A 505 15.65 0.35 0.74
CA GLY A 505 16.29 1.38 1.55
C GLY A 505 15.45 1.83 2.74
N LEU A 506 16.13 2.19 3.83
CA LEU A 506 15.56 2.87 4.99
C LEU A 506 16.48 4.07 5.32
N ASP A 507 15.94 5.27 5.23
CA ASP A 507 16.69 6.53 5.39
C ASP A 507 16.03 7.41 6.46
N ARG A 508 16.84 8.08 7.28
CA ARG A 508 16.41 9.13 8.23
C ARG A 508 16.73 10.49 7.66
N VAL A 509 15.71 11.27 7.33
CA VAL A 509 15.85 12.69 6.97
C VAL A 509 15.88 13.51 8.25
N ARG A 510 17.08 13.95 8.63
CA ARG A 510 17.34 14.68 9.87
C ARG A 510 17.43 16.18 9.62
N TYR A 511 16.70 16.97 10.40
CA TYR A 511 16.83 18.43 10.42
C TYR A 511 18.08 18.83 11.21
N THR A 512 18.90 19.73 10.67
CA THR A 512 20.20 20.14 11.25
C THR A 512 20.11 21.39 12.14
N GLY A 513 18.93 21.98 12.27
CA GLY A 513 18.76 23.31 12.87
C GLY A 513 19.13 24.48 11.96
N LYS A 514 19.63 24.23 10.73
CA LYS A 514 20.02 25.28 9.78
C LYS A 514 18.80 25.86 9.05
N PRO A 515 18.81 27.16 8.69
CA PRO A 515 17.70 27.78 7.95
C PRO A 515 17.39 27.04 6.65
N LEU A 516 16.19 26.48 6.55
CA LEU A 516 15.64 25.96 5.31
C LEU A 516 15.25 27.14 4.41
N ALA A 517 15.70 27.16 3.15
CA ALA A 517 15.41 28.21 2.17
C ALA A 517 14.68 27.62 0.94
N MET A 518 13.35 27.67 0.94
CA MET A 518 12.49 27.18 -0.15
C MET A 518 11.10 27.83 -0.11
N PRO A 519 10.29 27.72 -1.18
CA PRO A 519 8.85 27.97 -1.11
C PRO A 519 8.17 27.03 -0.10
N ASN A 520 7.23 27.54 0.68
CA ASN A 520 6.44 26.73 1.64
C ASN A 520 4.93 26.91 1.52
N GLU A 521 4.44 27.91 0.77
CA GLU A 521 3.03 28.07 0.45
C GLU A 521 2.88 28.56 -1.00
N LEU A 522 1.74 28.21 -1.61
CA LEU A 522 1.33 28.66 -2.93
C LEU A 522 -0.18 28.90 -2.89
N HIS A 523 -0.62 30.06 -3.37
CA HIS A 523 -2.04 30.39 -3.47
C HIS A 523 -2.37 30.98 -4.83
N VAL A 524 -3.52 30.62 -5.38
CA VAL A 524 -4.04 31.26 -6.58
C VAL A 524 -4.75 32.57 -6.21
N THR A 525 -4.39 33.65 -6.90
CA THR A 525 -5.10 34.94 -6.82
C THR A 525 -5.95 35.16 -8.08
N PRO A 526 -6.93 36.08 -8.06
CA PRO A 526 -7.76 36.37 -9.24
C PRO A 526 -6.97 36.81 -10.49
N ASP A 527 -5.75 37.32 -10.29
CA ASP A 527 -4.84 37.87 -11.29
C ASP A 527 -3.49 37.13 -11.41
N GLY A 528 -3.34 35.98 -10.74
CA GLY A 528 -2.10 35.20 -10.76
C GLY A 528 -1.86 34.34 -9.53
N LEU A 529 -0.69 34.51 -8.88
CA LEU A 529 -0.21 33.64 -7.79
C LEU A 529 0.40 34.45 -6.62
N ARG A 530 0.22 33.95 -5.39
CA ARG A 530 1.02 34.34 -4.20
C ARG A 530 1.91 33.15 -3.81
N VAL A 531 3.20 33.39 -3.62
CA VAL A 531 4.18 32.36 -3.19
C VAL A 531 4.87 32.83 -1.91
N SER A 532 4.77 32.04 -0.84
CA SER A 532 5.45 32.32 0.43
C SER A 532 6.73 31.49 0.55
N PHE A 533 7.78 32.08 1.14
CA PHE A 533 9.07 31.43 1.34
C PHE A 533 9.45 31.35 2.82
N THR A 534 10.18 30.29 3.19
CA THR A 534 10.63 30.04 4.57
C THR A 534 11.58 31.10 5.12
N GLN A 535 12.25 31.86 4.25
CA GLN A 535 13.22 32.90 4.58
C GLN A 535 12.89 34.23 3.90
N ALA A 536 13.35 35.34 4.49
CA ALA A 536 13.23 36.65 3.88
C ALA A 536 14.04 36.74 2.58
N LEU A 537 13.46 37.33 1.53
CA LEU A 537 14.06 37.43 0.20
C LEU A 537 14.92 38.70 0.05
N ASP A 538 15.83 38.66 -0.93
CA ASP A 538 16.44 39.89 -1.46
C ASP A 538 15.38 40.70 -2.23
N PRO A 539 15.11 41.97 -1.86
CA PRO A 539 14.08 42.77 -2.53
C PRO A 539 14.37 43.08 -4.01
N GLY A 540 15.63 43.07 -4.43
CA GLY A 540 16.00 43.27 -5.83
C GLY A 540 15.56 42.07 -6.68
N GLN A 541 15.97 40.87 -6.30
CA GLN A 541 15.62 39.64 -7.02
C GLN A 541 14.14 39.24 -6.86
N ALA A 542 13.52 39.51 -5.71
CA ALA A 542 12.10 39.18 -5.51
C ALA A 542 11.14 39.98 -6.41
N GLN A 543 11.54 41.19 -6.84
CA GLN A 543 10.75 42.05 -7.72
C GLN A 543 11.19 41.99 -9.20
N ASP A 544 12.23 41.21 -9.49
CA ASP A 544 12.77 41.00 -10.83
C ASP A 544 12.00 39.87 -11.53
N ILE A 545 11.17 40.21 -12.51
CA ILE A 545 10.34 39.23 -13.23
C ILE A 545 11.17 38.22 -14.03
N GLU A 546 12.43 38.50 -14.36
CA GLU A 546 13.31 37.55 -15.05
C GLU A 546 13.74 36.37 -14.15
N ARG A 547 13.44 36.44 -12.84
CA ARG A 547 13.68 35.34 -11.88
C ARG A 547 12.61 34.27 -11.87
N PHE A 548 11.55 34.49 -12.62
CA PHE A 548 10.38 33.64 -12.67
C PHE A 548 10.05 33.30 -14.13
N SER A 549 9.69 32.05 -14.38
CA SER A 549 9.02 31.71 -15.64
C SER A 549 7.94 30.67 -15.38
N LEU A 550 6.78 30.88 -15.99
CA LEU A 550 5.60 30.07 -15.79
C LEU A 550 5.17 29.46 -17.13
N ARG A 551 4.99 28.15 -17.14
CA ARG A 551 4.41 27.41 -18.26
C ARG A 551 3.38 26.41 -17.77
N ALA A 552 2.48 26.00 -18.65
CA ALA A 552 1.43 25.04 -18.33
C ALA A 552 1.03 24.15 -19.51
N SER A 553 0.45 23.01 -19.19
CA SER A 553 -0.27 22.17 -20.15
C SER A 553 -1.60 21.70 -19.56
N ASP A 554 -2.51 21.39 -20.46
CA ASP A 554 -3.64 20.52 -20.16
C ASP A 554 -3.28 19.06 -20.47
N ILE A 555 -4.09 18.16 -19.91
CA ILE A 555 -4.08 16.72 -20.19
C ILE A 555 -5.47 16.31 -20.70
N LEU A 556 -5.61 15.04 -21.06
CA LEU A 556 -6.86 14.44 -21.48
C LEU A 556 -7.14 13.22 -20.59
N TRP A 557 -8.15 13.31 -19.72
CA TRP A 557 -8.70 12.16 -19.02
C TRP A 557 -9.52 11.29 -20.00
N ASP A 558 -8.95 10.16 -20.41
CA ASP A 558 -9.60 9.14 -21.24
C ASP A 558 -9.05 7.73 -20.93
N GLN A 559 -9.50 6.74 -21.71
CA GLN A 559 -9.09 5.34 -21.56
C GLN A 559 -7.65 5.01 -22.02
N ALA A 560 -6.92 5.95 -22.62
CA ALA A 560 -5.57 5.72 -23.13
C ALA A 560 -4.57 5.46 -22.00
N TYR A 561 -3.36 4.98 -22.35
CA TYR A 561 -2.29 4.86 -21.35
C TYR A 561 -1.69 6.24 -21.08
N GLY A 562 -2.14 6.89 -20.01
CA GLY A 562 -1.75 8.25 -19.70
C GLY A 562 -2.22 9.21 -20.79
N SER A 563 -1.67 10.42 -20.77
CA SER A 563 -2.03 11.46 -21.74
C SER A 563 -0.84 12.09 -22.46
N SER A 564 -1.10 12.79 -23.56
CA SER A 564 -0.15 13.77 -24.07
C SER A 564 -0.28 15.09 -23.28
N GLU A 565 0.76 15.91 -23.30
CA GLU A 565 0.68 17.30 -22.83
C GLU A 565 0.13 18.17 -23.97
N TYR A 566 -0.95 18.90 -23.72
CA TYR A 566 -1.64 19.75 -24.68
C TYR A 566 -1.55 21.23 -24.32
N LEU A 567 -1.51 22.08 -25.34
CA LEU A 567 -1.57 23.54 -25.16
C LEU A 567 -2.92 23.95 -24.51
N LEU A 568 -2.86 24.98 -23.67
CA LEU A 568 -4.05 25.53 -23.00
C LEU A 568 -5.08 26.12 -23.98
N GLY A 569 -6.31 26.35 -23.49
CA GLY A 569 -7.41 26.92 -24.26
C GLY A 569 -8.07 25.92 -25.24
N GLN A 570 -7.72 24.63 -25.15
CA GLN A 570 -8.15 23.60 -26.10
C GLN A 570 -9.09 22.55 -25.50
N ARG A 571 -9.55 22.71 -24.25
CA ARG A 571 -10.36 21.71 -23.52
C ARG A 571 -11.58 21.24 -24.31
N GLU A 572 -12.31 22.17 -24.91
CA GLU A 572 -13.52 21.88 -25.71
C GLU A 572 -13.26 21.14 -27.03
N LEU A 573 -12.07 21.25 -27.63
CA LEU A 573 -11.76 20.64 -28.92
C LEU A 573 -11.87 19.10 -28.89
N ALA A 574 -12.16 18.49 -30.03
CA ALA A 574 -12.09 17.03 -30.18
C ALA A 574 -10.63 16.54 -30.00
N PRO A 575 -10.38 15.31 -29.50
CA PRO A 575 -9.03 14.86 -29.17
C PRO A 575 -8.04 14.91 -30.34
N ASP A 576 -8.51 14.65 -31.56
CA ASP A 576 -7.76 14.69 -32.82
C ASP A 576 -7.45 16.11 -33.33
N GLN A 577 -8.09 17.13 -32.73
CA GLN A 577 -7.90 18.55 -33.05
C GLN A 577 -6.97 19.27 -32.07
N LYS A 578 -6.63 18.63 -30.94
CA LYS A 578 -5.76 19.22 -29.91
C LYS A 578 -4.29 19.18 -30.36
N GLN A 579 -3.57 20.26 -30.12
CA GLN A 579 -2.14 20.41 -30.39
C GLN A 579 -1.34 20.14 -29.11
N THR A 580 -0.28 19.34 -29.22
CA THR A 580 0.58 19.01 -28.09
C THR A 580 1.59 20.11 -27.79
N GLY A 581 1.99 20.25 -26.52
CA GLY A 581 2.98 21.22 -26.07
C GLY A 581 2.63 21.83 -24.71
N TRP A 582 3.42 22.84 -24.33
CA TRP A 582 3.22 23.66 -23.13
C TRP A 582 3.03 25.12 -23.56
N SER A 583 1.98 25.77 -23.05
CA SER A 583 1.78 27.22 -23.17
C SER A 583 2.65 27.95 -22.15
N SER A 584 3.28 29.06 -22.55
CA SER A 584 3.97 29.97 -21.63
C SER A 584 3.04 31.10 -21.20
N PHE A 585 3.17 31.55 -19.96
CA PHE A 585 2.48 32.73 -19.43
C PHE A 585 3.43 33.94 -19.32
N SER A 586 2.96 35.14 -19.63
CA SER A 586 3.68 36.38 -19.34
C SER A 586 3.50 36.75 -17.86
N ILE A 587 4.60 36.86 -17.11
CA ILE A 587 4.57 37.46 -15.77
C ILE A 587 4.74 38.97 -15.94
N LEU A 588 3.67 39.73 -15.65
CA LEU A 588 3.62 41.17 -15.83
C LEU A 588 4.28 41.94 -14.68
N LYS A 589 4.28 41.35 -13.48
CA LYS A 589 4.76 41.98 -12.25
C LYS A 589 5.13 40.94 -11.20
N SER A 590 6.18 41.21 -10.42
CA SER A 590 6.46 40.53 -9.16
C SER A 590 6.56 41.57 -8.05
N GLU A 591 5.82 41.37 -6.96
CA GLU A 591 5.78 42.28 -5.81
C GLU A 591 6.18 41.54 -4.54
N LEU A 592 7.22 42.02 -3.85
CA LEU A 592 7.55 41.55 -2.51
C LEU A 592 6.55 42.16 -1.51
N LEU A 593 5.88 41.30 -0.73
CA LEU A 593 4.87 41.70 0.25
C LEU A 593 5.52 42.20 1.56
N GLU A 594 4.71 42.79 2.45
CA GLU A 594 5.17 43.46 3.68
C GLU A 594 5.92 42.55 4.66
N ASP A 595 5.68 41.23 4.61
CA ASP A 595 6.39 40.23 5.41
C ASP A 595 7.87 40.04 4.99
N GLY A 596 8.26 40.54 3.81
CA GLY A 596 9.57 40.37 3.20
C GLY A 596 9.90 38.93 2.81
N ARG A 597 8.91 38.03 2.78
CA ARG A 597 9.03 36.59 2.55
C ARG A 597 8.13 36.08 1.43
N SER A 598 7.05 36.78 1.14
CA SER A 598 6.05 36.38 0.15
C SER A 598 6.09 37.28 -1.06
N ILE A 599 5.83 36.71 -2.24
CA ILE A 599 5.69 37.47 -3.49
C ILE A 599 4.28 37.33 -4.06
N ARG A 600 3.79 38.37 -4.74
CA ARG A 600 2.64 38.28 -5.65
C ARG A 600 3.13 38.39 -7.09
N LEU A 601 2.77 37.41 -7.91
CA LEU A 601 3.01 37.38 -9.35
C LEU A 601 1.69 37.71 -10.07
N THR A 602 1.65 38.82 -10.79
CA THR A 602 0.51 39.14 -11.69
C THR A 602 0.79 38.56 -13.07
N ILE A 603 -0.15 37.80 -13.61
CA ILE A 603 0.00 36.97 -14.81
C ILE A 603 -0.98 37.40 -15.90
N GLU A 604 -0.49 37.56 -17.13
CA GLU A 604 -1.30 37.84 -18.32
C GLU A 604 -2.11 36.62 -18.75
N ASP A 605 -3.34 36.82 -19.21
CA ASP A 605 -4.25 35.76 -19.69
C ASP A 605 -4.39 34.56 -18.72
N TRP A 606 -4.37 34.86 -17.42
CA TRP A 606 -4.42 33.87 -16.33
C TRP A 606 -5.67 32.98 -16.42
N GLN A 607 -5.46 31.67 -16.39
CA GLN A 607 -6.52 30.66 -16.60
C GLN A 607 -6.19 29.32 -15.93
N PRO A 608 -7.19 28.48 -15.62
CA PRO A 608 -6.98 27.14 -15.06
C PRO A 608 -6.11 26.24 -15.96
N ALA A 609 -5.35 25.34 -15.34
CA ALA A 609 -4.48 24.39 -16.03
C ALA A 609 -4.30 23.11 -15.21
N HIS A 610 -4.25 21.96 -15.89
CA HIS A 610 -4.03 20.67 -15.21
C HIS A 610 -2.60 20.58 -14.64
N MET A 611 -1.60 21.06 -15.38
CA MET A 611 -0.22 21.11 -14.92
C MET A 611 0.38 22.48 -15.20
N LEU A 612 0.92 23.12 -14.18
CA LEU A 612 1.75 24.31 -14.23
C LEU A 612 3.15 23.97 -13.74
N GLU A 613 4.15 24.69 -14.23
CA GLU A 613 5.52 24.70 -13.73
C GLU A 613 5.96 26.16 -13.57
N LEU A 614 6.14 26.59 -12.32
CA LEU A 614 6.76 27.86 -11.96
C LEU A 614 8.23 27.61 -11.61
N ASN A 615 9.13 28.11 -12.46
CA ASN A 615 10.56 28.15 -12.20
C ASN A 615 10.87 29.37 -11.31
N VAL A 616 11.75 29.20 -10.32
CA VAL A 616 12.18 30.24 -9.37
C VAL A 616 13.71 30.23 -9.25
N ASP A 617 14.36 31.38 -9.48
CA ASP A 617 15.80 31.63 -9.18
C ASP A 617 15.98 32.95 -8.42
N VAL A 618 15.69 32.92 -7.11
CA VAL A 618 15.85 34.07 -6.19
C VAL A 618 16.90 33.79 -5.13
N THR A 619 17.27 34.80 -4.36
CA THR A 619 18.21 34.69 -3.24
C THR A 619 17.55 35.21 -1.97
N THR A 620 17.82 34.59 -0.83
CA THR A 620 17.42 35.13 0.48
C THR A 620 18.21 36.39 0.82
N ARG A 621 17.71 37.21 1.74
CA ARG A 621 18.47 38.34 2.31
C ARG A 621 19.78 37.90 2.97
N ALA A 622 19.89 36.63 3.37
CA ALA A 622 21.11 36.03 3.92
C ALA A 622 22.10 35.52 2.84
N GLY A 623 21.77 35.64 1.55
CA GLY A 623 22.64 35.21 0.45
C GLY A 623 22.49 33.74 0.03
N GLN A 624 21.57 32.98 0.62
CA GLN A 624 21.30 31.60 0.22
C GLN A 624 20.45 31.58 -1.07
N PRO A 625 20.85 30.87 -2.13
CA PRO A 625 20.08 30.78 -3.36
C PRO A 625 18.88 29.83 -3.22
N ILE A 626 17.75 30.19 -3.81
CA ILE A 626 16.55 29.36 -3.94
C ILE A 626 16.32 29.12 -5.43
N ARG A 627 16.77 27.96 -5.91
CA ARG A 627 16.63 27.51 -7.30
C ARG A 627 15.78 26.26 -7.34
N THR A 628 14.52 26.39 -7.75
CA THR A 628 13.57 25.29 -7.69
C THR A 628 12.46 25.43 -8.72
N GLN A 629 11.68 24.36 -8.84
CA GLN A 629 10.46 24.28 -9.63
C GLN A 629 9.30 23.96 -8.71
N ILE A 630 8.21 24.71 -8.85
CA ILE A 630 6.93 24.40 -8.22
C ILE A 630 6.01 23.85 -9.32
N HIS A 631 5.52 22.63 -9.15
CA HIS A 631 4.56 22.01 -10.06
C HIS A 631 3.17 22.08 -9.45
N HIS A 632 2.17 22.58 -10.16
CA HIS A 632 0.87 22.95 -9.58
C HIS A 632 -0.30 22.61 -10.49
N THR A 633 -1.47 22.38 -9.92
CA THR A 633 -2.75 22.27 -10.63
C THR A 633 -3.69 23.36 -10.17
N VAL A 634 -4.29 24.08 -11.13
CA VAL A 634 -5.31 25.10 -10.88
C VAL A 634 -6.60 24.64 -11.50
N HIS A 635 -7.56 24.26 -10.65
CA HIS A 635 -8.91 23.89 -11.05
C HIS A 635 -9.85 25.09 -11.03
N VAL A 636 -9.68 25.96 -10.03
CA VAL A 636 -10.51 27.15 -9.77
C VAL A 636 -9.61 28.34 -9.49
N ILE A 637 -9.98 29.49 -10.03
CA ILE A 637 -9.41 30.81 -9.71
C ILE A 637 -10.46 31.56 -8.88
N PRO A 638 -10.12 32.15 -7.72
CA PRO A 638 -11.09 32.86 -6.89
C PRO A 638 -11.58 34.16 -7.56
N GLU A 639 -12.80 34.58 -7.23
CA GLU A 639 -13.36 35.84 -7.71
C GLU A 639 -12.67 37.07 -7.10
N SER A 640 -12.54 38.14 -7.89
CA SER A 640 -12.01 39.42 -7.44
C SER A 640 -12.79 40.00 -6.25
N GLY A 641 -12.10 40.27 -5.14
CA GLY A 641 -12.68 40.88 -3.93
C GLY A 641 -13.03 39.90 -2.81
N LYS A 642 -12.80 38.60 -2.99
CA LYS A 642 -12.67 37.63 -1.90
C LYS A 642 -11.18 37.49 -1.55
N ASP A 643 -10.67 38.33 -0.65
CA ASP A 643 -9.28 38.21 -0.18
C ASP A 643 -9.10 36.94 0.69
N LEU A 644 -7.93 36.29 0.54
CA LEU A 644 -7.46 35.10 1.29
C LEU A 644 -6.47 35.49 2.41
#